data_AF-D3D887-F1
#
_entry.id   AF-D3D887-F1
#
_cell.length_a   1.000
_cell.length_b   1.000
_cell.length_c   1.000
_cell.angle_alpha   90.00
_cell.angle_beta   90.00
_cell.angle_gamma   90.00
#
_symmetry.space_group_name_H-M   'P 1'
#
loop_
_entity.id
_entity.type
_entity.pdbx_description
1 polymer ?
#
loop_
_entity_poly.entity_id
_entity_poly.type
_entity_poly.pdbx_seq_one_letter_code
_entity_poly.pdbx_strand_id
1 'polypeptide(L)'
;MTNTADRLVEALRATMKENERLRRQLAATTEPIAVIGMACRFPGGLRSPDELWRFVAAGGDAISPFPSNRGWDTSDLPCFGGGFLHDAADFDPEFFGLTENEALATDPQQRLLLETSWEAFEHAGIDPLTARGSSTGVFFGVIFHDYGYRLRPPPPGIDGYTYFGSAGSIASGRVAYTLGLEGPCVTLDAACASSLVGLHLASQALRRGECSLALVGGVSVLATTELWEETTRTGQGLAADSRCKSFAAAADGTGISEGVGVLLVERLSDARRNGHTVLAVVRGSAVDQSGATNGFTAPSAASQERLITRALADARLEPGDVDAVEGHGTGTPVGDPIELAALFATYGSGRPTGRPLWLGSLKSNLGHTQAAGGAGAVIKAVMAMRHGVLPRTLHVDAPTPHADWARGGVALLRESVPWPATEGRPRRIGVSSFGANGTLAHAILEQVPRETEEPTARRAGEGGAEGLDVVPWLLSARSAAGLRGQAERLLAHLTEHPDLAPADVAYTLATGRSAFEHRAVLVAADLAQLRRGLAAVAAGTHTAEKEVAPADGSADASPAVGSPAVGSVEPATVTRGVVSAGHADRAAPVGTTSGFAGSGVPLAFVFPDRPGRLPGHDSALAQRFVAFAAALRAIGTALDEPGLEGADGNTAPAAWAGFASQVALCRLLESCGVRADMVLGLGTGELAAAYVNGTLTVDDVRTLIATHPSSVPASPDDRRVPSTATAVVIGTSAADGGRPDGAADLTLLPAGRTAVRGVTDLLTALHMRGVTVNWQAFLTGTGARRVDLPTYAFQRRRFWLEASAARKN
;
A
#
# COMPACT_ATOMS: atom_id res chain seq x y z
N MET A 1 -24.11 61.02 -1.44
CA MET A 1 -25.17 60.00 -1.47
C MET A 1 -24.63 58.82 -2.26
N THR A 2 -24.26 57.72 -1.60
CA THR A 2 -23.78 56.52 -2.32
C THR A 2 -24.89 56.00 -3.22
N ASN A 3 -24.58 55.85 -4.50
CA ASN A 3 -25.52 55.49 -5.55
C ASN A 3 -26.17 54.15 -5.21
N THR A 4 -27.49 54.05 -5.32
CA THR A 4 -28.27 52.84 -5.01
C THR A 4 -27.73 51.61 -5.75
N ALA A 5 -27.14 51.81 -6.94
CA ALA A 5 -26.48 50.76 -7.72
C ALA A 5 -25.23 50.18 -7.02
N ASP A 6 -24.38 51.00 -6.40
CA ASP A 6 -23.16 50.54 -5.72
C ASP A 6 -23.50 49.70 -4.49
N ARG A 7 -24.53 50.11 -3.74
CA ARG A 7 -25.06 49.32 -2.60
C ARG A 7 -25.62 47.97 -3.05
N LEU A 8 -26.25 47.93 -4.23
CA LEU A 8 -26.82 46.70 -4.79
C LEU A 8 -25.71 45.72 -5.23
N VAL A 9 -24.64 46.23 -5.86
CA VAL A 9 -23.47 45.43 -6.26
C VAL A 9 -22.73 44.89 -5.05
N GLU A 10 -22.57 45.69 -4.00
CA GLU A 10 -21.93 45.27 -2.75
C GLU A 10 -22.75 44.19 -2.02
N ALA A 11 -24.08 44.35 -1.96
CA ALA A 11 -24.99 43.34 -1.43
C ALA A 11 -24.97 42.03 -2.23
N LEU A 12 -24.90 42.10 -3.57
CA LEU A 12 -24.76 40.94 -4.45
C LEU A 12 -23.44 40.21 -4.22
N ARG A 13 -22.31 40.93 -4.14
CA ARG A 13 -20.99 40.32 -3.82
C ARG A 13 -20.99 39.65 -2.45
N ALA A 14 -21.57 40.28 -1.44
CA ALA A 14 -21.70 39.70 -0.10
C ALA A 14 -22.54 38.42 -0.13
N THR A 15 -23.66 38.42 -0.85
CA THR A 15 -24.53 37.25 -1.02
C THR A 15 -23.85 36.12 -1.79
N MET A 16 -23.09 36.43 -2.84
CA MET A 16 -22.31 35.43 -3.59
C MET A 16 -21.25 34.78 -2.70
N LYS A 17 -20.50 35.59 -1.92
CA LYS A 17 -19.48 35.10 -1.00
C LYS A 17 -20.08 34.21 0.10
N GLU A 18 -21.25 34.59 0.63
CA GLU A 18 -21.96 33.78 1.63
C GLU A 18 -22.52 32.49 1.01
N ASN A 19 -23.08 32.53 -0.20
CA ASN A 19 -23.51 31.34 -0.93
C ASN A 19 -22.34 30.39 -1.23
N GLU A 20 -21.18 30.91 -1.62
CA GLU A 20 -19.96 30.10 -1.79
C GLU A 20 -19.48 29.48 -0.49
N ARG A 21 -19.58 30.22 0.63
CA ARG A 21 -19.26 29.71 1.96
C ARG A 21 -20.21 28.58 2.37
N LEU A 22 -21.51 28.78 2.21
CA LEU A 22 -22.53 27.77 2.51
C LEU A 22 -22.38 26.53 1.62
N ARG A 23 -22.10 26.71 0.31
CA ARG A 23 -21.81 25.60 -0.61
C ARG A 23 -20.57 24.82 -0.19
N ARG A 24 -19.49 25.50 0.23
CA ARG A 24 -18.28 24.85 0.75
C ARG A 24 -18.53 24.09 2.04
N GLN A 25 -19.29 24.67 2.97
CA GLN A 25 -19.67 23.99 4.21
C GLN A 25 -20.52 22.75 3.93
N LEU A 26 -21.52 22.87 3.06
CA LEU A 26 -22.34 21.74 2.65
C LEU A 26 -21.51 20.65 1.95
N ALA A 27 -20.62 21.04 1.03
CA ALA A 27 -19.71 20.11 0.35
C ALA A 27 -18.82 19.35 1.34
N ALA A 28 -18.26 20.03 2.35
CA ALA A 28 -17.45 19.38 3.39
C ALA A 28 -18.25 18.36 4.23
N THR A 29 -19.50 18.68 4.61
CA THR A 29 -20.34 17.76 5.41
C THR A 29 -20.76 16.49 4.67
N THR A 30 -20.65 16.49 3.34
CA THR A 30 -21.14 15.42 2.46
C THR A 30 -20.06 14.97 1.47
N GLU A 31 -18.80 15.25 1.83
CA GLU A 31 -17.68 14.90 0.96
C GLU A 31 -17.59 13.37 0.82
N PRO A 32 -17.48 12.85 -0.42
CA PRO A 32 -17.27 11.43 -0.64
C PRO A 32 -15.97 10.95 0.01
N ILE A 33 -16.01 9.75 0.58
CA ILE A 33 -14.85 9.11 1.19
C ILE A 33 -14.27 8.11 0.20
N ALA A 34 -13.04 8.31 -0.22
CA ALA A 34 -12.33 7.43 -1.13
C ALA A 34 -11.87 6.16 -0.40
N VAL A 35 -12.13 4.99 -1.00
CA VAL A 35 -11.46 3.74 -0.66
C VAL A 35 -10.19 3.67 -1.48
N ILE A 36 -9.03 3.71 -0.83
CA ILE A 36 -7.72 3.79 -1.50
C ILE A 36 -6.89 2.51 -1.35
N GLY A 37 -7.20 1.69 -0.34
CA GLY A 37 -6.55 0.39 -0.11
C GLY A 37 -7.51 -0.59 0.54
N MET A 38 -7.32 -1.89 0.27
CA MET A 38 -8.13 -2.97 0.83
C MET A 38 -7.26 -4.19 1.11
N ALA A 39 -7.51 -4.90 2.20
CA ALA A 39 -6.87 -6.18 2.50
C ALA A 39 -7.86 -7.11 3.21
N CYS A 40 -7.69 -8.42 3.03
CA CYS A 40 -8.57 -9.39 3.70
C CYS A 40 -7.93 -10.76 3.89
N ARG A 41 -8.52 -11.52 4.83
CA ARG A 41 -8.41 -12.97 4.94
C ARG A 41 -9.82 -13.54 5.08
N PHE A 42 -10.17 -14.50 4.23
CA PHE A 42 -11.46 -15.18 4.26
C PHE A 42 -11.28 -16.69 4.10
N PRO A 43 -12.29 -17.49 4.49
CA PRO A 43 -12.24 -18.95 4.35
C PRO A 43 -11.96 -19.39 2.91
N GLY A 44 -11.47 -20.61 2.76
CA GLY A 44 -10.99 -21.11 1.46
C GLY A 44 -9.56 -20.69 1.13
N GLY A 45 -8.81 -20.18 2.12
CA GLY A 45 -7.41 -19.75 1.94
C GLY A 45 -7.28 -18.43 1.18
N LEU A 46 -8.33 -17.60 1.16
CA LEU A 46 -8.37 -16.35 0.44
C LEU A 46 -7.62 -15.27 1.21
N ARG A 47 -6.55 -14.73 0.63
CA ARG A 47 -5.62 -13.80 1.28
C ARG A 47 -5.54 -12.42 0.63
N SER A 48 -6.33 -12.15 -0.41
CA SER A 48 -6.37 -10.83 -1.05
C SER A 48 -7.74 -10.51 -1.64
N PRO A 49 -8.05 -9.21 -1.87
CA PRO A 49 -9.24 -8.81 -2.62
C PRO A 49 -9.37 -9.48 -4.00
N ASP A 50 -8.25 -9.69 -4.70
CA ASP A 50 -8.23 -10.34 -6.03
C ASP A 50 -8.52 -11.84 -5.96
N GLU A 51 -8.01 -12.54 -4.94
CA GLU A 51 -8.37 -13.94 -4.68
C GLU A 51 -9.84 -14.07 -4.29
N LEU A 52 -10.35 -13.20 -3.42
CA LEU A 52 -11.78 -13.14 -3.08
C LEU A 52 -12.64 -12.92 -4.33
N TRP A 53 -12.25 -11.98 -5.19
CA TRP A 53 -12.97 -11.71 -6.43
C TRP A 53 -13.00 -12.93 -7.35
N ARG A 54 -11.84 -13.54 -7.65
CA ARG A 54 -11.75 -14.74 -8.49
C ARG A 54 -12.62 -15.86 -7.94
N PHE A 55 -12.59 -16.07 -6.61
CA PHE A 55 -13.39 -17.08 -5.94
C PHE A 55 -14.90 -16.84 -6.07
N VAL A 56 -15.37 -15.63 -5.77
CA VAL A 56 -16.79 -15.28 -5.83
C VAL A 56 -17.29 -15.25 -7.29
N ALA A 57 -16.51 -14.71 -8.22
CA ALA A 57 -16.86 -14.69 -9.64
C ALA A 57 -16.97 -16.09 -10.26
N ALA A 58 -16.16 -17.04 -9.79
CA ALA A 58 -16.25 -18.45 -10.16
C ALA A 58 -17.37 -19.22 -9.44
N GLY A 59 -18.08 -18.58 -8.50
CA GLY A 59 -19.15 -19.21 -7.72
C GLY A 59 -18.65 -20.19 -6.65
N GLY A 60 -17.49 -19.91 -6.05
CA GLY A 60 -16.92 -20.72 -4.98
C GLY A 60 -17.74 -20.71 -3.68
N ASP A 61 -17.71 -21.84 -2.98
CA ASP A 61 -18.33 -22.07 -1.66
C ASP A 61 -17.22 -22.46 -0.68
N ALA A 62 -17.04 -21.65 0.37
CA ALA A 62 -15.93 -21.78 1.32
C ALA A 62 -16.32 -22.50 2.62
N ILE A 63 -17.53 -23.04 2.70
CA ILE A 63 -17.97 -23.84 3.85
C ILE A 63 -17.20 -25.16 3.88
N SER A 64 -16.65 -25.47 5.05
CA SER A 64 -15.75 -26.60 5.29
C SER A 64 -16.10 -27.31 6.61
N PRO A 65 -15.63 -28.54 6.84
CA PRO A 65 -15.71 -29.17 8.15
C PRO A 65 -15.01 -28.34 9.25
N PHE A 66 -15.32 -28.61 10.51
CA PHE A 66 -14.61 -27.97 11.64
C PHE A 66 -13.08 -28.16 11.58
N PRO A 67 -12.30 -27.16 12.02
CA PRO A 67 -10.84 -27.24 12.04
C PRO A 67 -10.34 -28.26 13.07
N SER A 68 -9.53 -29.22 12.62
CA SER A 68 -8.91 -30.23 13.50
C SER A 68 -7.71 -29.70 14.30
N ASN A 69 -7.27 -28.48 14.04
CA ASN A 69 -6.06 -27.88 14.61
C ASN A 69 -6.35 -26.88 15.75
N ARG A 70 -7.52 -26.93 16.38
CA ARG A 70 -7.91 -25.98 17.45
C ARG A 70 -8.16 -26.61 18.82
N GLY A 71 -8.10 -27.95 18.91
CA GLY A 71 -8.35 -28.70 20.13
C GLY A 71 -9.82 -28.76 20.54
N TRP A 72 -10.74 -28.67 19.56
CA TRP A 72 -12.18 -28.70 19.80
C TRP A 72 -12.71 -30.13 19.81
N ASP A 73 -13.67 -30.41 20.69
CA ASP A 73 -14.58 -31.56 20.54
C ASP A 73 -15.80 -31.10 19.73
N THR A 74 -16.06 -31.78 18.62
CA THR A 74 -17.09 -31.38 17.65
C THR A 74 -18.16 -32.45 17.45
N SER A 75 -18.06 -33.56 18.19
CA SER A 75 -18.90 -34.75 18.01
C SER A 75 -20.39 -34.49 18.28
N ASP A 76 -20.70 -33.62 19.23
CA ASP A 76 -22.07 -33.27 19.65
C ASP A 76 -22.60 -31.95 19.03
N LEU A 77 -21.88 -31.36 18.07
CA LEU A 77 -22.30 -30.09 17.46
C LEU A 77 -23.40 -30.28 16.40
N PRO A 78 -24.33 -29.32 16.26
CA PRO A 78 -25.58 -29.49 15.51
C PRO A 78 -25.44 -29.43 13.98
N CYS A 79 -24.24 -29.14 13.47
CA CYS A 79 -23.95 -28.97 12.06
C CYS A 79 -22.55 -29.49 11.73
N PHE A 80 -22.24 -29.62 10.45
CA PHE A 80 -21.01 -30.26 9.99
C PHE A 80 -19.77 -29.33 9.98
N GLY A 81 -19.96 -28.01 10.04
CA GLY A 81 -18.85 -27.06 10.07
C GLY A 81 -19.23 -25.61 9.81
N GLY A 82 -18.43 -24.90 9.01
CA GLY A 82 -18.53 -23.46 8.78
C GLY A 82 -17.40 -22.94 7.88
N GLY A 83 -17.30 -21.61 7.76
CA GLY A 83 -16.18 -20.96 7.06
C GLY A 83 -15.04 -20.65 8.03
N PHE A 84 -13.87 -21.26 7.83
CA PHE A 84 -12.74 -21.11 8.76
C PHE A 84 -11.47 -20.55 8.11
N LEU A 85 -10.75 -19.76 8.90
CA LEU A 85 -9.35 -19.40 8.68
C LEU A 85 -8.48 -20.52 9.27
N HIS A 86 -8.10 -21.50 8.46
CA HIS A 86 -7.29 -22.64 8.92
C HIS A 86 -5.88 -22.23 9.38
N ASP A 87 -5.38 -21.11 8.86
CA ASP A 87 -4.12 -20.46 9.16
C ASP A 87 -4.24 -19.34 10.21
N ALA A 88 -5.38 -19.23 10.94
CA ALA A 88 -5.56 -18.20 11.97
C ALA A 88 -4.50 -18.23 13.08
N ALA A 89 -3.84 -19.37 13.29
CA ALA A 89 -2.76 -19.49 14.26
C ALA A 89 -1.44 -18.90 13.73
N ASP A 90 -1.30 -18.67 12.43
CA ASP A 90 -0.02 -18.36 11.80
C ASP A 90 0.24 -16.84 11.84
N PHE A 91 1.42 -16.43 12.28
CA PHE A 91 1.80 -15.02 12.43
C PHE A 91 3.31 -14.81 12.40
N ASP A 92 3.77 -13.63 11.97
CA ASP A 92 5.17 -13.20 11.98
C ASP A 92 5.42 -12.19 13.13
N PRO A 93 5.75 -12.65 14.35
CA PRO A 93 5.84 -11.75 15.50
C PRO A 93 7.08 -10.85 15.46
N GLU A 94 8.19 -11.34 14.89
CA GLU A 94 9.43 -10.57 14.82
C GLU A 94 9.25 -9.33 13.95
N PHE A 95 8.50 -9.46 12.84
CA PHE A 95 8.21 -8.32 11.98
C PHE A 95 7.50 -7.17 12.71
N PHE A 96 6.59 -7.50 13.62
CA PHE A 96 5.80 -6.53 14.40
C PHE A 96 6.43 -6.22 15.77
N GLY A 97 7.61 -6.75 16.07
CA GLY A 97 8.32 -6.47 17.32
C GLY A 97 7.75 -7.18 18.55
N LEU A 98 7.00 -8.27 18.38
CA LEU A 98 6.49 -9.10 19.47
C LEU A 98 7.46 -10.24 19.80
N THR A 99 7.54 -10.59 21.08
CA THR A 99 8.20 -11.84 21.50
C THR A 99 7.31 -13.05 21.19
N GLU A 100 7.88 -14.26 21.19
CA GLU A 100 7.11 -15.49 20.95
C GLU A 100 6.03 -15.73 22.02
N ASN A 101 6.35 -15.46 23.29
CA ASN A 101 5.40 -15.58 24.40
C ASN A 101 4.26 -14.57 24.29
N GLU A 102 4.57 -13.33 23.91
CA GLU A 102 3.53 -12.32 23.66
C GLU A 102 2.65 -12.72 22.48
N ALA A 103 3.24 -13.19 21.38
CA ALA A 103 2.51 -13.65 20.19
C ALA A 103 1.59 -14.84 20.48
N LEU A 104 2.05 -15.79 21.31
CA LEU A 104 1.25 -16.94 21.76
C LEU A 104 0.02 -16.50 22.56
N ALA A 105 0.19 -15.52 23.45
CA ALA A 105 -0.87 -14.95 24.27
C ALA A 105 -1.80 -14.00 23.50
N THR A 106 -1.36 -13.50 22.35
CA THR A 106 -2.11 -12.55 21.53
C THR A 106 -3.19 -13.26 20.74
N ASP A 107 -4.42 -12.77 20.86
CA ASP A 107 -5.59 -13.23 20.14
C ASP A 107 -5.29 -13.20 18.61
N PRO A 108 -5.56 -14.29 17.88
CA PRO A 108 -5.49 -14.34 16.41
C PRO A 108 -6.09 -13.12 15.72
N GLN A 109 -7.16 -12.56 16.26
CA GLN A 109 -7.82 -11.38 15.72
C GLN A 109 -6.89 -10.16 15.69
N GLN A 110 -6.12 -9.92 16.75
CA GLN A 110 -5.16 -8.81 16.81
C GLN A 110 -4.00 -9.04 15.83
N ARG A 111 -3.53 -10.28 15.71
CA ARG A 111 -2.45 -10.69 14.79
C ARG A 111 -2.85 -10.48 13.33
N LEU A 112 -4.05 -10.91 12.97
CA LEU A 112 -4.61 -10.72 11.62
C LEU A 112 -4.86 -9.25 11.31
N LEU A 113 -5.30 -8.44 12.27
CA LEU A 113 -5.44 -6.99 12.09
C LEU A 113 -4.10 -6.30 11.84
N LEU A 114 -3.01 -6.73 12.50
CA LEU A 114 -1.67 -6.18 12.24
C LEU A 114 -1.23 -6.43 10.79
N GLU A 115 -1.33 -7.68 10.32
CA GLU A 115 -0.96 -8.02 8.95
C GLU A 115 -1.85 -7.32 7.93
N THR A 116 -3.18 -7.40 8.09
CA THR A 116 -4.11 -6.82 7.09
C THR A 116 -4.10 -5.29 7.09
N SER A 117 -3.80 -4.64 8.22
CA SER A 117 -3.60 -3.18 8.25
C SER A 117 -2.33 -2.77 7.49
N TRP A 118 -1.23 -3.51 7.68
CA TRP A 118 0.01 -3.30 6.90
C TRP A 118 -0.26 -3.43 5.41
N GLU A 119 -0.93 -4.50 5.01
CA GLU A 119 -1.27 -4.79 3.62
C GLU A 119 -2.21 -3.74 3.00
N ALA A 120 -3.15 -3.20 3.77
CA ALA A 120 -4.05 -2.15 3.28
C ALA A 120 -3.29 -0.86 2.90
N PHE A 121 -2.25 -0.49 3.66
CA PHE A 121 -1.34 0.61 3.31
C PHE A 121 -0.51 0.30 2.05
N GLU A 122 0.08 -0.90 1.97
CA GLU A 122 0.87 -1.29 0.80
C GLU A 122 0.04 -1.36 -0.49
N HIS A 123 -1.21 -1.82 -0.41
CA HIS A 123 -2.14 -1.80 -1.54
C HIS A 123 -2.58 -0.37 -1.93
N ALA A 124 -2.61 0.58 -0.99
CA ALA A 124 -2.81 1.99 -1.31
C ALA A 124 -1.57 2.65 -1.94
N GLY A 125 -0.45 1.92 -2.02
CA GLY A 125 0.83 2.47 -2.46
C GLY A 125 1.39 3.50 -1.48
N ILE A 126 1.11 3.33 -0.19
CA ILE A 126 1.62 4.16 0.90
C ILE A 126 2.60 3.30 1.70
N ASP A 127 3.84 3.77 1.86
CA ASP A 127 4.78 3.15 2.79
C ASP A 127 4.21 3.23 4.22
N PRO A 128 3.87 2.10 4.88
CA PRO A 128 3.26 2.11 6.21
C PRO A 128 4.09 2.86 7.27
N LEU A 129 5.42 2.91 7.12
CA LEU A 129 6.29 3.60 8.08
C LEU A 129 6.23 5.12 7.95
N THR A 130 5.83 5.66 6.79
CA THR A 130 5.64 7.10 6.59
C THR A 130 4.38 7.64 7.26
N ALA A 131 3.46 6.75 7.67
CA ALA A 131 2.26 7.11 8.42
C ALA A 131 2.53 7.36 9.92
N ARG A 132 3.74 7.08 10.42
CA ARG A 132 4.12 7.32 11.82
C ARG A 132 4.01 8.81 12.16
N GLY A 133 3.36 9.11 13.28
CA GLY A 133 3.05 10.48 13.74
C GLY A 133 1.91 11.16 12.98
N SER A 134 1.23 10.46 12.06
CA SER A 134 0.09 11.02 11.35
C SER A 134 -1.20 10.92 12.18
N SER A 135 -2.15 11.83 11.90
CA SER A 135 -3.51 11.76 12.44
C SER A 135 -4.37 10.69 11.74
N THR A 136 -3.82 9.49 11.51
CA THR A 136 -4.59 8.37 10.94
C THR A 136 -5.44 7.72 12.02
N GLY A 137 -6.75 7.61 11.78
CA GLY A 137 -7.69 6.93 12.69
C GLY A 137 -7.74 5.41 12.50
N VAL A 138 -8.21 4.68 13.51
CA VAL A 138 -8.36 3.23 13.52
C VAL A 138 -9.74 2.87 14.07
N PHE A 139 -10.59 2.23 13.26
CA PHE A 139 -11.97 1.89 13.58
C PHE A 139 -12.25 0.42 13.25
N PHE A 140 -12.09 -0.46 14.23
CA PHE A 140 -12.27 -1.90 14.01
C PHE A 140 -13.47 -2.47 14.77
N GLY A 141 -14.29 -3.21 14.03
CA GLY A 141 -15.26 -4.13 14.58
C GLY A 141 -14.59 -5.40 15.05
N VAL A 142 -14.63 -5.68 16.35
CA VAL A 142 -14.06 -6.92 16.92
C VAL A 142 -15.12 -7.54 17.81
N ILE A 143 -15.41 -8.81 17.57
CA ILE A 143 -16.36 -9.57 18.38
C ILE A 143 -15.75 -10.91 18.76
N PHE A 144 -16.20 -11.45 19.90
CA PHE A 144 -15.56 -12.55 20.64
C PHE A 144 -14.19 -12.16 21.20
N HIS A 145 -13.97 -12.51 22.47
CA HIS A 145 -12.76 -12.16 23.23
C HIS A 145 -12.37 -13.33 24.14
N ASP A 146 -12.61 -14.54 23.67
CA ASP A 146 -12.54 -15.78 24.45
C ASP A 146 -11.15 -16.43 24.40
N TYR A 147 -10.32 -16.14 23.39
CA TYR A 147 -9.01 -16.79 23.17
C TYR A 147 -8.14 -16.90 24.43
N GLY A 148 -7.78 -15.78 25.07
CA GLY A 148 -6.91 -15.77 26.25
C GLY A 148 -7.57 -16.28 27.53
N TYR A 149 -8.89 -16.48 27.53
CA TYR A 149 -9.62 -17.04 28.66
C TYR A 149 -9.94 -18.52 28.53
N ARG A 150 -9.63 -19.14 27.38
CA ARG A 150 -9.83 -20.57 27.12
C ARG A 150 -9.10 -21.48 28.10
N LEU A 151 -7.93 -21.07 28.58
CA LEU A 151 -7.10 -21.85 29.50
C LEU A 151 -6.91 -21.05 30.79
N ARG A 152 -7.55 -21.49 31.88
CA ARG A 152 -7.35 -20.94 33.22
C ARG A 152 -6.94 -22.05 34.20
N PRO A 153 -5.77 -21.93 34.88
CA PRO A 153 -4.76 -20.89 34.70
C PRO A 153 -4.09 -20.95 33.30
N PRO A 154 -3.52 -19.84 32.80
CA PRO A 154 -2.81 -19.85 31.53
C PRO A 154 -1.52 -20.71 31.62
N PRO A 155 -0.97 -21.17 30.48
CA PRO A 155 0.32 -21.84 30.44
C PRO A 155 1.46 -21.00 31.06
N PRO A 156 2.49 -21.63 31.66
CA PRO A 156 3.63 -20.90 32.20
C PRO A 156 4.33 -20.02 31.16
N GLY A 157 4.70 -18.81 31.54
CA GLY A 157 5.51 -17.90 30.69
C GLY A 157 4.72 -16.88 29.88
N ILE A 158 3.38 -16.92 29.95
CA ILE A 158 2.50 -15.94 29.29
C ILE A 158 1.55 -15.17 30.23
N ASP A 159 1.67 -15.39 31.54
CA ASP A 159 0.78 -14.81 32.56
C ASP A 159 0.66 -13.28 32.46
N GLY A 160 1.78 -12.59 32.18
CA GLY A 160 1.82 -11.12 32.04
C GLY A 160 1.25 -10.58 30.73
N TYR A 161 1.07 -11.42 29.70
CA TYR A 161 0.61 -11.02 28.38
C TYR A 161 -0.88 -11.28 28.15
N THR A 162 -1.47 -12.23 28.88
CA THR A 162 -2.81 -12.77 28.57
C THR A 162 -3.90 -11.71 28.58
N TYR A 163 -3.87 -10.75 29.53
CA TYR A 163 -4.85 -9.67 29.59
C TYR A 163 -4.81 -8.78 28.33
N PHE A 164 -3.65 -8.22 28.02
CA PHE A 164 -3.50 -7.34 26.85
C PHE A 164 -3.62 -8.10 25.53
N GLY A 165 -3.21 -9.37 25.51
CA GLY A 165 -3.31 -10.25 24.35
C GLY A 165 -4.74 -10.52 23.92
N SER A 166 -5.74 -10.43 24.79
CA SER A 166 -7.15 -10.76 24.47
C SER A 166 -8.17 -9.65 24.73
N ALA A 167 -7.77 -8.55 25.35
CA ALA A 167 -8.66 -7.40 25.55
C ALA A 167 -9.05 -6.76 24.20
N GLY A 168 -10.36 -6.60 23.96
CA GLY A 168 -10.87 -6.03 22.71
C GLY A 168 -10.32 -4.66 22.37
N SER A 169 -10.24 -3.75 23.35
CA SER A 169 -9.69 -2.39 23.16
C SER A 169 -8.23 -2.38 22.70
N ILE A 170 -7.47 -3.44 22.97
CA ILE A 170 -6.07 -3.56 22.56
C ILE A 170 -5.97 -3.93 21.07
N ALA A 171 -7.01 -4.50 20.45
CA ALA A 171 -6.96 -4.85 19.03
C ALA A 171 -6.71 -3.63 18.12
N SER A 172 -7.50 -2.56 18.26
CA SER A 172 -7.25 -1.30 17.55
C SER A 172 -6.00 -0.59 18.07
N GLY A 173 -5.80 -0.58 19.40
CA GLY A 173 -4.67 0.09 20.05
C GLY A 173 -3.32 -0.44 19.60
N ARG A 174 -3.20 -1.76 19.42
CA ARG A 174 -1.95 -2.42 18.98
C ARG A 174 -1.62 -2.07 17.54
N VAL A 175 -2.60 -1.97 16.65
CA VAL A 175 -2.38 -1.49 15.27
C VAL A 175 -1.90 -0.04 15.28
N ALA A 176 -2.59 0.84 16.01
CA ALA A 176 -2.19 2.24 16.13
C ALA A 176 -0.77 2.38 16.71
N TYR A 177 -0.46 1.64 17.78
CA TYR A 177 0.87 1.63 18.41
C TYR A 177 1.96 1.15 17.44
N THR A 178 1.73 0.04 16.74
CA THR A 178 2.74 -0.60 15.88
C THR A 178 3.06 0.25 14.64
N LEU A 179 2.04 0.90 14.08
CA LEU A 179 2.16 1.79 12.92
C LEU A 179 2.42 3.26 13.32
N GLY A 180 2.42 3.59 14.62
CA GLY A 180 2.62 4.95 15.14
C GLY A 180 1.53 5.94 14.73
N LEU A 181 0.27 5.53 14.74
CA LEU A 181 -0.87 6.36 14.32
C LEU A 181 -1.46 7.12 15.51
N GLU A 182 -1.77 8.41 15.32
CA GLU A 182 -2.18 9.33 16.39
C GLU A 182 -3.62 9.85 16.24
N GLY A 183 -4.39 9.32 15.29
CA GLY A 183 -5.81 9.67 15.12
C GLY A 183 -6.75 8.92 16.10
N PRO A 184 -8.08 9.14 15.99
CA PRO A 184 -9.06 8.44 16.82
C PRO A 184 -8.90 6.92 16.69
N CYS A 185 -8.83 6.21 17.82
CA CYS A 185 -8.62 4.76 17.86
C CYS A 185 -9.71 4.09 18.68
N VAL A 186 -10.54 3.28 18.01
CA VAL A 186 -11.74 2.68 18.61
C VAL A 186 -11.90 1.23 18.16
N THR A 187 -12.09 0.36 19.14
CA THR A 187 -12.67 -0.98 18.93
C THR A 187 -14.16 -0.91 19.29
N LEU A 188 -15.02 -1.46 18.43
CA LEU A 188 -16.47 -1.41 18.60
C LEU A 188 -17.10 -2.80 18.41
N ASP A 189 -18.21 -3.01 19.13
CA ASP A 189 -19.05 -4.19 19.01
C ASP A 189 -20.50 -3.75 18.75
N ALA A 190 -20.87 -3.78 17.49
CA ALA A 190 -22.25 -3.66 17.02
C ALA A 190 -22.72 -5.01 16.43
N ALA A 191 -22.26 -6.11 17.01
CA ALA A 191 -22.45 -7.46 16.51
C ALA A 191 -22.06 -7.56 15.00
N CYS A 192 -22.98 -8.04 14.17
CA CYS A 192 -22.76 -8.23 12.74
C CYS A 192 -22.63 -6.91 11.95
N ALA A 193 -23.07 -5.77 12.51
CA ALA A 193 -22.97 -4.47 11.86
C ALA A 193 -21.63 -3.75 12.08
N SER A 194 -20.75 -4.31 12.93
CA SER A 194 -19.55 -3.65 13.45
C SER A 194 -18.70 -2.95 12.38
N SER A 195 -18.22 -3.66 11.35
CA SER A 195 -17.34 -3.03 10.35
C SER A 195 -17.99 -1.86 9.60
N LEU A 196 -19.30 -1.89 9.33
CA LEU A 196 -19.98 -0.77 8.65
C LEU A 196 -20.29 0.39 9.60
N VAL A 197 -20.53 0.12 10.88
CA VAL A 197 -20.57 1.17 11.90
C VAL A 197 -19.20 1.86 11.98
N GLY A 198 -18.10 1.09 11.96
CA GLY A 198 -16.75 1.63 11.88
C GLY A 198 -16.54 2.52 10.65
N LEU A 199 -17.02 2.08 9.47
CA LEU A 199 -16.94 2.87 8.24
C LEU A 199 -17.73 4.18 8.32
N HIS A 200 -18.92 4.14 8.93
CA HIS A 200 -19.71 5.35 9.17
C HIS A 200 -18.96 6.33 10.09
N LEU A 201 -18.45 5.86 11.23
CA LEU A 201 -17.73 6.71 12.19
C LEU A 201 -16.44 7.30 11.59
N ALA A 202 -15.67 6.50 10.87
CA ALA A 202 -14.48 6.96 10.16
C ALA A 202 -14.82 8.02 9.10
N SER A 203 -15.92 7.82 8.35
CA SER A 203 -16.40 8.81 7.38
C SER A 203 -16.74 10.14 8.04
N GLN A 204 -17.36 10.12 9.23
CA GLN A 204 -17.66 11.33 10.00
C GLN A 204 -16.39 12.00 10.51
N ALA A 205 -15.44 11.24 11.08
CA ALA A 205 -14.17 11.76 11.57
C ALA A 205 -13.33 12.41 10.46
N LEU A 206 -13.29 11.78 9.29
CA LEU A 206 -12.64 12.33 8.09
C LEU A 206 -13.31 13.63 7.63
N ARG A 207 -14.64 13.67 7.51
CA ARG A 207 -15.39 14.88 7.11
C ARG A 207 -15.19 16.04 8.10
N ARG A 208 -14.99 15.74 9.39
CA ARG A 208 -14.72 16.73 10.45
C ARG A 208 -13.25 17.12 10.58
N GLY A 209 -12.35 16.43 9.90
CA GLY A 209 -10.90 16.67 9.99
C GLY A 209 -10.27 16.19 11.29
N GLU A 210 -10.93 15.28 12.03
CA GLU A 210 -10.38 14.62 13.22
C GLU A 210 -9.27 13.64 12.85
N CYS A 211 -9.29 13.14 11.62
CA CYS A 211 -8.22 12.36 11.02
C CYS A 211 -8.03 12.72 9.54
N SER A 212 -6.86 12.37 8.99
CA SER A 212 -6.52 12.57 7.57
C SER A 212 -6.68 11.29 6.74
N LEU A 213 -6.43 10.14 7.36
CA LEU A 213 -6.64 8.79 6.86
C LEU A 213 -7.37 7.98 7.93
N ALA A 214 -8.04 6.90 7.56
CA ALA A 214 -8.58 5.96 8.53
C ALA A 214 -8.47 4.51 8.06
N LEU A 215 -7.98 3.64 8.95
CA LEU A 215 -8.14 2.19 8.85
C LEU A 215 -9.52 1.82 9.39
N VAL A 216 -10.28 1.08 8.60
CA VAL A 216 -11.65 0.67 8.91
C VAL A 216 -11.81 -0.79 8.59
N GLY A 217 -12.43 -1.56 9.47
CA GLY A 217 -12.64 -2.97 9.16
C GLY A 217 -13.36 -3.74 10.24
N GLY A 218 -13.30 -5.05 10.12
CA GLY A 218 -13.68 -5.94 11.20
C GLY A 218 -12.99 -7.28 11.08
N VAL A 219 -12.92 -7.98 12.21
CA VAL A 219 -12.33 -9.31 12.34
C VAL A 219 -13.22 -10.18 13.22
N SER A 220 -13.27 -11.46 12.90
CA SER A 220 -13.88 -12.48 13.74
C SER A 220 -13.11 -13.79 13.55
N VAL A 221 -12.53 -14.28 14.65
CA VAL A 221 -11.92 -15.61 14.75
C VAL A 221 -12.55 -16.29 15.95
N LEU A 222 -13.02 -17.51 15.74
CA LEU A 222 -13.69 -18.33 16.74
C LEU A 222 -12.62 -19.15 17.43
N ALA A 223 -12.33 -18.82 18.69
CA ALA A 223 -11.36 -19.59 19.47
C ALA A 223 -12.00 -20.83 20.11
N THR A 224 -13.31 -20.82 20.34
CA THR A 224 -14.08 -21.91 20.96
C THR A 224 -15.28 -22.37 20.13
N THR A 225 -15.90 -23.47 20.56
CA THR A 225 -17.17 -24.00 20.03
C THR A 225 -18.41 -23.39 20.68
N GLU A 226 -18.26 -22.45 21.63
CA GLU A 226 -19.33 -21.93 22.50
C GLU A 226 -20.52 -21.36 21.71
N LEU A 227 -20.24 -20.72 20.58
CA LEU A 227 -21.29 -20.18 19.69
C LEU A 227 -22.26 -21.27 19.20
N TRP A 228 -21.76 -22.44 18.83
CA TRP A 228 -22.61 -23.55 18.38
C TRP A 228 -23.35 -24.21 19.55
N GLU A 229 -22.68 -24.37 20.69
CA GLU A 229 -23.26 -24.94 21.90
C GLU A 229 -24.44 -24.09 22.41
N GLU A 230 -24.25 -22.77 22.48
CA GLU A 230 -25.30 -21.84 22.92
C GLU A 230 -26.46 -21.80 21.91
N THR A 231 -26.16 -21.84 20.62
CA THR A 231 -27.20 -21.86 19.59
C THR A 231 -28.02 -23.15 19.64
N THR A 232 -27.38 -24.29 19.92
CA THR A 232 -28.07 -25.57 20.15
C THR A 232 -28.99 -25.48 21.36
N ARG A 233 -28.50 -24.90 22.46
CA ARG A 233 -29.26 -24.74 23.71
C ARG A 233 -30.48 -23.85 23.56
N THR A 234 -30.35 -22.77 22.79
CA THR A 234 -31.42 -21.76 22.60
C THR A 234 -32.34 -22.05 21.42
N GLY A 235 -32.02 -23.06 20.60
CA GLY A 235 -32.77 -23.41 19.39
C GLY A 235 -32.71 -22.33 18.30
N GLN A 236 -31.67 -21.50 18.28
CA GLN A 236 -31.54 -20.39 17.33
C GLN A 236 -30.96 -20.85 15.96
N GLY A 237 -31.29 -20.08 14.91
CA GLY A 237 -31.26 -20.50 13.51
C GLY A 237 -29.88 -20.63 12.86
N LEU A 238 -29.16 -21.72 13.15
CA LEU A 238 -28.08 -22.23 12.29
C LEU A 238 -28.64 -23.06 11.14
N ALA A 239 -28.03 -22.92 9.97
CA ALA A 239 -28.33 -23.80 8.84
C ALA A 239 -27.74 -25.20 9.10
N ALA A 240 -28.50 -26.25 8.84
CA ALA A 240 -28.08 -27.63 9.10
C ALA A 240 -26.84 -28.04 8.26
N ASP A 241 -26.73 -27.49 7.06
CA ASP A 241 -25.61 -27.66 6.12
C ASP A 241 -24.54 -26.57 6.23
N SER A 242 -24.63 -25.71 7.26
CA SER A 242 -23.74 -24.59 7.54
C SER A 242 -23.66 -23.53 6.42
N ARG A 243 -24.66 -23.48 5.52
CA ARG A 243 -24.68 -22.52 4.39
C ARG A 243 -25.72 -21.43 4.56
N CYS A 244 -25.35 -20.20 4.23
CA CYS A 244 -26.30 -19.10 4.14
C CYS A 244 -27.03 -19.16 2.79
N LYS A 245 -28.26 -19.72 2.79
CA LYS A 245 -29.13 -19.82 1.61
C LYS A 245 -29.92 -18.53 1.37
N SER A 246 -29.20 -17.41 1.28
CA SER A 246 -29.74 -16.05 1.29
C SER A 246 -30.82 -15.84 0.22
N PHE A 247 -32.01 -15.44 0.67
CA PHE A 247 -33.20 -15.15 -0.13
C PHE A 247 -33.75 -16.35 -0.93
N ALA A 248 -33.28 -17.56 -0.66
CA ALA A 248 -33.75 -18.78 -1.29
C ALA A 248 -34.98 -19.36 -0.56
N ALA A 249 -35.77 -20.18 -1.25
CA ALA A 249 -36.86 -20.94 -0.64
C ALA A 249 -36.37 -21.94 0.42
N ALA A 250 -35.12 -22.41 0.30
CA ALA A 250 -34.49 -23.36 1.21
C ALA A 250 -33.78 -22.70 2.41
N ALA A 251 -33.96 -21.40 2.63
CA ALA A 251 -33.41 -20.67 3.76
C ALA A 251 -33.87 -21.26 5.10
N ASP A 252 -32.94 -21.82 5.87
CA ASP A 252 -33.19 -22.53 7.13
C ASP A 252 -32.36 -22.01 8.30
N GLY A 253 -31.45 -21.05 8.07
CA GLY A 253 -30.57 -20.52 9.10
C GLY A 253 -29.28 -19.92 8.55
N THR A 254 -28.40 -19.57 9.49
CA THR A 254 -27.12 -18.92 9.21
C THR A 254 -25.98 -19.95 9.25
N GLY A 255 -25.11 -19.91 8.25
CA GLY A 255 -23.80 -20.55 8.31
C GLY A 255 -22.81 -19.63 9.02
N ILE A 256 -22.13 -20.10 10.07
CA ILE A 256 -21.14 -19.30 10.79
C ILE A 256 -19.80 -19.32 10.06
N SER A 257 -19.12 -18.17 10.06
CA SER A 257 -17.79 -18.06 9.48
C SER A 257 -16.91 -17.05 10.19
N GLU A 258 -15.62 -17.19 9.96
CA GLU A 258 -14.54 -16.28 10.34
C GLU A 258 -14.14 -15.37 9.18
N GLY A 259 -13.39 -14.32 9.49
CA GLY A 259 -12.77 -13.47 8.47
C GLY A 259 -12.17 -12.21 9.04
N VAL A 260 -11.36 -11.54 8.22
CA VAL A 260 -10.92 -10.16 8.44
C VAL A 260 -10.99 -9.38 7.14
N GLY A 261 -11.51 -8.17 7.19
CA GLY A 261 -11.49 -7.21 6.10
C GLY A 261 -11.10 -5.84 6.61
N VAL A 262 -10.13 -5.21 5.95
CA VAL A 262 -9.62 -3.87 6.28
C VAL A 262 -9.65 -3.01 5.03
N LEU A 263 -10.11 -1.77 5.20
CA LEU A 263 -10.16 -0.70 4.21
C LEU A 263 -9.28 0.44 4.72
N LEU A 264 -8.49 1.04 3.83
CA LEU A 264 -7.86 2.33 4.07
C LEU A 264 -8.64 3.39 3.30
N VAL A 265 -9.09 4.42 4.02
CA VAL A 265 -9.99 5.44 3.48
C VAL A 265 -9.51 6.86 3.81
N GLU A 266 -9.81 7.81 2.93
CA GLU A 266 -9.58 9.25 3.14
C GLU A 266 -10.66 10.08 2.42
N ARG A 267 -10.65 11.40 2.58
CA ARG A 267 -11.53 12.26 1.80
C ARG A 267 -11.13 12.23 0.33
N LEU A 268 -12.10 12.24 -0.59
CA LEU A 268 -11.81 12.21 -2.04
C LEU A 268 -10.91 13.36 -2.49
N SER A 269 -11.05 14.56 -1.91
CA SER A 269 -10.16 15.69 -2.22
C SER A 269 -8.73 15.45 -1.75
N ASP A 270 -8.53 14.75 -0.63
CA ASP A 270 -7.21 14.38 -0.11
C ASP A 270 -6.57 13.32 -1.00
N ALA A 271 -7.31 12.28 -1.39
CA ALA A 271 -6.81 11.26 -2.31
C ALA A 271 -6.31 11.86 -3.62
N ARG A 272 -7.08 12.78 -4.21
CA ARG A 272 -6.69 13.50 -5.42
C ARG A 272 -5.45 14.38 -5.20
N ARG A 273 -5.40 15.12 -4.09
CA ARG A 273 -4.26 15.97 -3.76
C ARG A 273 -2.98 15.16 -3.56
N ASN A 274 -3.09 13.99 -2.93
CA ASN A 274 -1.98 13.12 -2.61
C ASN A 274 -1.60 12.18 -3.79
N GLY A 275 -2.39 12.17 -4.87
CA GLY A 275 -2.19 11.26 -6.01
C GLY A 275 -2.46 9.79 -5.67
N HIS A 276 -3.30 9.53 -4.67
CA HIS A 276 -3.67 8.17 -4.30
C HIS A 276 -4.71 7.61 -5.26
N THR A 277 -4.58 6.32 -5.59
CA THR A 277 -5.53 5.63 -6.46
C THR A 277 -6.86 5.46 -5.72
N VAL A 278 -7.96 5.87 -6.35
CA VAL A 278 -9.30 5.72 -5.78
C VAL A 278 -9.98 4.50 -6.38
N LEU A 279 -10.24 3.49 -5.56
CA LEU A 279 -10.85 2.23 -5.99
C LEU A 279 -12.38 2.36 -6.13
N ALA A 280 -13.00 3.10 -5.22
CA ALA A 280 -14.40 3.49 -5.21
C ALA A 280 -14.59 4.63 -4.19
N VAL A 281 -15.79 5.21 -4.12
CA VAL A 281 -16.14 6.17 -3.06
C VAL A 281 -17.36 5.71 -2.26
N VAL A 282 -17.31 5.89 -0.93
CA VAL A 282 -18.49 5.88 -0.07
C VAL A 282 -19.20 7.22 -0.26
N ARG A 283 -20.34 7.18 -0.95
CA ARG A 283 -21.16 8.38 -1.22
C ARG A 283 -21.98 8.81 -0.04
N GLY A 284 -22.52 7.85 0.70
CA GLY A 284 -23.22 8.11 1.94
C GLY A 284 -23.38 6.87 2.78
N SER A 285 -23.64 7.07 4.06
CA SER A 285 -23.85 5.98 5.02
C SER A 285 -24.78 6.40 6.14
N ALA A 286 -25.47 5.43 6.74
CA ALA A 286 -26.28 5.64 7.94
C ALA A 286 -26.09 4.49 8.92
N VAL A 287 -26.26 4.82 10.20
CA VAL A 287 -26.41 3.87 11.31
C VAL A 287 -27.72 4.17 12.02
N ASP A 288 -28.47 3.14 12.40
CA ASP A 288 -29.76 3.27 13.08
C ASP A 288 -29.99 2.13 14.07
N GLN A 289 -31.09 2.18 14.82
CA GLN A 289 -31.47 1.14 15.78
C GLN A 289 -32.90 0.65 15.53
N SER A 290 -33.08 -0.66 15.71
CA SER A 290 -34.35 -1.35 15.44
C SER A 290 -35.47 -1.00 16.42
N GLY A 291 -35.11 -0.54 17.62
CA GLY A 291 -35.99 -0.18 18.72
C GLY A 291 -36.58 -1.41 19.42
N ALA A 292 -37.74 -1.21 20.03
CA ALA A 292 -38.53 -2.29 20.57
C ALA A 292 -39.24 -3.05 19.43
N THR A 293 -38.70 -4.20 19.07
CA THR A 293 -39.28 -5.14 18.09
C THR A 293 -39.94 -6.33 18.80
N ASN A 294 -40.49 -7.29 18.05
CA ASN A 294 -41.19 -8.47 18.59
C ASN A 294 -40.24 -9.53 19.23
N GLY A 295 -39.15 -9.07 19.83
CA GLY A 295 -38.08 -9.87 20.44
C GLY A 295 -36.75 -9.14 20.32
N PHE A 296 -35.87 -9.26 21.32
CA PHE A 296 -34.61 -8.50 21.35
C PHE A 296 -33.76 -8.66 20.08
N THR A 297 -33.73 -9.86 19.51
CA THR A 297 -32.98 -10.19 18.28
C THR A 297 -33.83 -10.15 17.00
N ALA A 298 -35.12 -9.81 17.10
CA ALA A 298 -36.03 -9.83 15.95
C ALA A 298 -35.80 -8.60 15.04
N PRO A 299 -35.63 -8.80 13.72
CA PRO A 299 -35.42 -7.70 12.77
C PRO A 299 -36.70 -6.89 12.52
N SER A 300 -36.57 -5.70 11.92
CA SER A 300 -37.68 -4.80 11.61
C SER A 300 -37.53 -4.16 10.23
N ALA A 301 -38.50 -4.43 9.34
CA ALA A 301 -38.53 -3.86 7.99
C ALA A 301 -38.60 -2.33 8.01
N ALA A 302 -39.42 -1.75 8.89
CA ALA A 302 -39.55 -0.30 9.02
C ALA A 302 -38.25 0.39 9.47
N SER A 303 -37.46 -0.27 10.33
CA SER A 303 -36.15 0.26 10.74
C SER A 303 -35.12 0.15 9.62
N GLN A 304 -35.16 -0.91 8.82
CA GLN A 304 -34.30 -1.06 7.64
C GLN A 304 -34.67 -0.08 6.52
N GLU A 305 -35.96 0.16 6.27
CA GLU A 305 -36.45 1.19 5.33
C GLU A 305 -35.96 2.59 5.71
N ARG A 306 -36.12 2.96 6.99
CA ARG A 306 -35.60 4.23 7.54
C ARG A 306 -34.10 4.37 7.35
N LEU A 307 -33.35 3.32 7.65
CA LEU A 307 -31.90 3.29 7.50
C LEU A 307 -31.48 3.55 6.05
N ILE A 308 -32.08 2.83 5.10
CA ILE A 308 -31.80 2.99 3.66
C ILE A 308 -32.13 4.41 3.22
N THR A 309 -33.28 4.94 3.63
CA THR A 309 -33.72 6.32 3.31
C THR A 309 -32.71 7.35 3.84
N ARG A 310 -32.19 7.17 5.06
CA ARG A 310 -31.16 8.06 5.62
C ARG A 310 -29.83 7.98 4.87
N ALA A 311 -29.41 6.78 4.47
CA ALA A 311 -28.18 6.61 3.69
C ALA A 311 -28.28 7.25 2.30
N LEU A 312 -29.45 7.13 1.65
CA LEU A 312 -29.76 7.82 0.39
C LEU A 312 -29.74 9.33 0.55
N ALA A 313 -30.31 9.85 1.65
CA ALA A 313 -30.28 11.27 1.97
C ALA A 313 -28.84 11.79 2.23
N ASP A 314 -28.02 11.06 3.00
CA ASP A 314 -26.60 11.40 3.21
C ASP A 314 -25.83 11.40 1.88
N ALA A 315 -26.13 10.45 0.98
CA ALA A 315 -25.53 10.37 -0.34
C ALA A 315 -26.05 11.42 -1.34
N ARG A 316 -27.20 12.04 -1.05
CA ARG A 316 -28.03 12.84 -1.98
C ARG A 316 -28.35 12.10 -3.28
N LEU A 317 -28.89 10.90 -3.12
CA LEU A 317 -29.29 10.03 -4.22
C LEU A 317 -30.75 9.63 -4.07
N GLU A 318 -31.39 9.39 -5.20
CA GLU A 318 -32.72 8.77 -5.24
C GLU A 318 -32.60 7.24 -5.25
N PRO A 319 -33.61 6.48 -4.80
CA PRO A 319 -33.53 5.01 -4.82
C PRO A 319 -33.21 4.44 -6.21
N GLY A 320 -33.73 5.05 -7.27
CA GLY A 320 -33.50 4.64 -8.66
C GLY A 320 -32.08 4.88 -9.18
N ASP A 321 -31.22 5.56 -8.41
CA ASP A 321 -29.81 5.77 -8.73
C ASP A 321 -28.93 4.57 -8.37
N VAL A 322 -29.35 3.72 -7.44
CA VAL A 322 -28.59 2.55 -6.98
C VAL A 322 -28.95 1.33 -7.82
N ASP A 323 -27.96 0.64 -8.37
CA ASP A 323 -28.18 -0.45 -9.32
C ASP A 323 -28.31 -1.82 -8.64
N ALA A 324 -27.62 -1.99 -7.52
CA ALA A 324 -27.58 -3.25 -6.78
C ALA A 324 -27.56 -3.04 -5.27
N VAL A 325 -27.89 -4.09 -4.52
CA VAL A 325 -27.66 -4.19 -3.07
C VAL A 325 -26.95 -5.49 -2.77
N GLU A 326 -25.83 -5.36 -2.06
CA GLU A 326 -25.21 -6.42 -1.31
C GLU A 326 -25.92 -6.50 0.06
N GLY A 327 -26.87 -7.44 0.15
CA GLY A 327 -27.76 -7.56 1.29
C GLY A 327 -27.07 -8.09 2.55
N HIS A 328 -27.72 -7.90 3.70
CA HIS A 328 -27.31 -8.59 4.91
C HIS A 328 -27.54 -10.10 4.74
N GLY A 329 -28.71 -10.52 4.25
CA GLY A 329 -29.01 -11.84 3.68
C GLY A 329 -28.36 -12.99 4.43
N THR A 330 -28.83 -13.30 5.64
CA THR A 330 -28.26 -14.35 6.48
C THR A 330 -28.77 -15.74 6.16
N GLY A 331 -29.75 -15.88 5.25
CA GLY A 331 -30.34 -17.18 4.92
C GLY A 331 -31.35 -17.63 5.96
N THR A 332 -31.92 -16.69 6.74
CA THR A 332 -32.88 -17.01 7.80
C THR A 332 -34.31 -16.90 7.27
N PRO A 333 -35.22 -17.82 7.67
CA PRO A 333 -36.60 -17.85 7.16
C PRO A 333 -37.42 -16.61 7.54
N VAL A 334 -37.02 -15.90 8.61
CA VAL A 334 -37.68 -14.66 9.07
C VAL A 334 -36.94 -13.41 8.60
N GLY A 335 -35.61 -13.39 8.66
CA GLY A 335 -34.82 -12.20 8.34
C GLY A 335 -34.83 -11.85 6.86
N ASP A 336 -34.71 -12.84 5.97
CA ASP A 336 -34.62 -12.60 4.53
C ASP A 336 -35.92 -11.97 3.97
N PRO A 337 -37.15 -12.43 4.31
CA PRO A 337 -38.38 -11.74 3.89
C PRO A 337 -38.51 -10.32 4.46
N ILE A 338 -38.04 -10.07 5.68
CA ILE A 338 -38.07 -8.74 6.29
C ILE A 338 -37.14 -7.76 5.56
N GLU A 339 -35.96 -8.22 5.17
CA GLU A 339 -35.03 -7.43 4.36
C GLU A 339 -35.60 -7.15 2.97
N LEU A 340 -36.20 -8.14 2.32
CA LEU A 340 -36.86 -7.96 1.02
C LEU A 340 -37.99 -6.93 1.09
N ALA A 341 -38.81 -6.96 2.15
CA ALA A 341 -39.87 -5.98 2.34
C ALA A 341 -39.34 -4.54 2.42
N ALA A 342 -38.23 -4.32 3.15
CA ALA A 342 -37.59 -3.01 3.23
C ALA A 342 -37.00 -2.58 1.88
N LEU A 343 -36.40 -3.50 1.12
CA LEU A 343 -35.87 -3.23 -0.23
C LEU A 343 -36.98 -2.89 -1.22
N PHE A 344 -38.12 -3.59 -1.19
CA PHE A 344 -39.27 -3.30 -2.04
C PHE A 344 -39.87 -1.92 -1.74
N ALA A 345 -40.01 -1.57 -0.45
CA ALA A 345 -40.53 -0.28 -0.01
C ALA A 345 -39.63 0.90 -0.41
N THR A 346 -38.31 0.67 -0.51
CA THR A 346 -37.32 1.69 -0.84
C THR A 346 -36.88 1.59 -2.30
N TYR A 347 -35.84 0.80 -2.55
CA TYR A 347 -35.20 0.66 -3.86
C TYR A 347 -36.12 0.06 -4.93
N GLY A 348 -37.09 -0.78 -4.57
CA GLY A 348 -38.00 -1.42 -5.48
C GLY A 348 -39.03 -0.48 -6.12
N SER A 349 -39.34 0.63 -5.44
CA SER A 349 -40.35 1.59 -5.88
C SER A 349 -39.88 2.40 -7.10
N GLY A 350 -40.75 2.58 -8.08
CA GLY A 350 -40.49 3.44 -9.25
C GLY A 350 -39.42 2.93 -10.22
N ARG A 351 -39.08 1.64 -10.19
CA ARG A 351 -38.07 1.04 -11.07
C ARG A 351 -38.55 0.99 -12.54
N PRO A 352 -37.73 1.45 -13.51
CA PRO A 352 -38.05 1.28 -14.93
C PRO A 352 -38.09 -0.19 -15.34
N THR A 353 -38.94 -0.52 -16.32
CA THR A 353 -39.00 -1.85 -16.92
C THR A 353 -37.63 -2.27 -17.44
N GLY A 354 -37.21 -3.49 -17.13
CA GLY A 354 -35.92 -4.04 -17.55
C GLY A 354 -34.70 -3.56 -16.74
N ARG A 355 -34.88 -2.74 -15.70
CA ARG A 355 -33.80 -2.28 -14.83
C ARG A 355 -34.16 -2.46 -13.33
N PRO A 356 -34.32 -3.71 -12.87
CA PRO A 356 -34.57 -3.99 -11.46
C PRO A 356 -33.38 -3.57 -10.60
N LEU A 357 -33.58 -3.47 -9.29
CA LEU A 357 -32.47 -3.51 -8.36
C LEU A 357 -31.93 -4.94 -8.31
N TRP A 358 -30.62 -5.13 -8.52
CA TRP A 358 -30.00 -6.45 -8.34
C TRP A 358 -29.71 -6.74 -6.88
N LEU A 359 -30.02 -7.94 -6.39
CA LEU A 359 -29.79 -8.36 -5.01
C LEU A 359 -28.89 -9.60 -4.95
N GLY A 360 -27.92 -9.61 -4.03
CA GLY A 360 -27.12 -10.79 -3.69
C GLY A 360 -26.53 -10.69 -2.28
N SER A 361 -25.84 -11.74 -1.85
CA SER A 361 -25.12 -11.77 -0.57
C SER A 361 -23.85 -12.62 -0.65
N LEU A 362 -22.73 -12.07 -0.20
CA LEU A 362 -21.42 -12.69 -0.04
C LEU A 362 -21.47 -13.84 0.96
N LYS A 363 -22.43 -13.80 1.89
CA LYS A 363 -22.62 -14.87 2.87
C LYS A 363 -22.95 -16.21 2.22
N SER A 364 -23.55 -16.19 1.01
CA SER A 364 -23.77 -17.42 0.24
C SER A 364 -22.47 -18.07 -0.24
N ASN A 365 -21.36 -17.34 -0.32
CA ASN A 365 -20.05 -17.88 -0.68
C ASN A 365 -19.21 -18.23 0.55
N LEU A 366 -19.22 -17.39 1.58
CA LEU A 366 -18.29 -17.47 2.70
C LEU A 366 -18.92 -17.96 4.01
N GLY A 367 -20.24 -18.02 4.10
CA GLY A 367 -20.94 -17.98 5.39
C GLY A 367 -20.93 -16.58 6.00
N HIS A 368 -21.49 -16.44 7.20
CA HIS A 368 -21.54 -15.19 7.92
C HIS A 368 -20.24 -14.94 8.67
N THR A 369 -19.36 -14.12 8.09
CA THR A 369 -18.06 -13.68 8.67
C THR A 369 -18.19 -12.63 9.78
N GLN A 370 -19.34 -12.61 10.46
CA GLN A 370 -19.59 -11.85 11.67
C GLN A 370 -19.18 -10.36 11.56
N ALA A 371 -18.29 -9.85 12.43
CA ALA A 371 -17.91 -8.44 12.42
C ALA A 371 -17.15 -8.03 11.15
N ALA A 372 -16.54 -8.98 10.43
CA ALA A 372 -15.86 -8.73 9.15
C ALA A 372 -16.81 -8.70 7.95
N GLY A 373 -18.07 -9.12 8.12
CA GLY A 373 -19.01 -9.31 7.01
C GLY A 373 -19.28 -8.06 6.19
N GLY A 374 -19.44 -6.92 6.86
CA GLY A 374 -19.65 -5.64 6.17
C GLY A 374 -18.43 -5.19 5.37
N ALA A 375 -17.22 -5.35 5.90
CA ALA A 375 -15.98 -5.02 5.18
C ALA A 375 -15.78 -5.95 3.98
N GLY A 376 -16.01 -7.26 4.13
CA GLY A 376 -15.96 -8.22 3.02
C GLY A 376 -16.98 -7.89 1.91
N ALA A 377 -18.19 -7.49 2.29
CA ALA A 377 -19.22 -7.03 1.36
C ALA A 377 -18.81 -5.76 0.59
N VAL A 378 -18.18 -4.78 1.27
CA VAL A 378 -17.59 -3.60 0.61
C VAL A 378 -16.49 -4.00 -0.37
N ILE A 379 -15.58 -4.91 0.02
CA ILE A 379 -14.51 -5.39 -0.86
C ILE A 379 -15.11 -6.04 -2.12
N LYS A 380 -16.07 -6.97 -1.96
CA LYS A 380 -16.79 -7.60 -3.09
C LYS A 380 -17.43 -6.54 -3.99
N ALA A 381 -18.10 -5.55 -3.42
CA ALA A 381 -18.77 -4.48 -4.15
C ALA A 381 -17.78 -3.62 -4.97
N VAL A 382 -16.64 -3.25 -4.39
CA VAL A 382 -15.56 -2.53 -5.10
C VAL A 382 -15.02 -3.37 -6.25
N MET A 383 -14.78 -4.67 -6.03
CA MET A 383 -14.31 -5.57 -7.08
C MET A 383 -15.34 -5.74 -8.21
N ALA A 384 -16.62 -5.89 -7.88
CA ALA A 384 -17.71 -5.93 -8.87
C ALA A 384 -17.75 -4.67 -9.75
N MET A 385 -17.52 -3.48 -9.17
CA MET A 385 -17.39 -2.23 -9.93
C MET A 385 -16.16 -2.21 -10.83
N ARG A 386 -14.99 -2.66 -10.34
CA ARG A 386 -13.75 -2.67 -11.12
C ARG A 386 -13.83 -3.61 -12.33
N HIS A 387 -14.49 -4.76 -12.17
CA HIS A 387 -14.66 -5.75 -13.22
C HIS A 387 -15.94 -5.56 -14.06
N GLY A 388 -16.88 -4.72 -13.62
CA GLY A 388 -18.11 -4.46 -14.35
C GLY A 388 -19.03 -5.68 -14.44
N VAL A 389 -19.08 -6.49 -13.38
CA VAL A 389 -19.89 -7.71 -13.29
C VAL A 389 -20.47 -7.83 -11.88
N LEU A 390 -21.76 -8.16 -11.79
CA LEU A 390 -22.41 -8.55 -10.54
C LEU A 390 -22.43 -10.08 -10.46
N PRO A 391 -21.67 -10.71 -9.54
CA PRO A 391 -21.61 -12.17 -9.45
C PRO A 391 -22.90 -12.76 -8.87
N ARG A 392 -23.21 -14.00 -9.26
CA ARG A 392 -24.35 -14.74 -8.70
C ARG A 392 -24.25 -14.93 -7.19
N THR A 393 -25.40 -14.94 -6.52
CA THR A 393 -25.57 -15.45 -5.16
C THR A 393 -25.81 -16.96 -5.22
N LEU A 394 -25.27 -17.72 -4.26
CA LEU A 394 -25.31 -19.19 -4.27
C LEU A 394 -26.55 -19.75 -3.56
N HIS A 395 -26.78 -21.05 -3.79
CA HIS A 395 -27.82 -21.86 -3.16
C HIS A 395 -29.28 -21.42 -3.42
N VAL A 396 -29.54 -20.88 -4.61
CA VAL A 396 -30.87 -20.43 -5.04
C VAL A 396 -31.44 -21.31 -6.16
N ASP A 397 -32.04 -22.44 -5.77
CA ASP A 397 -32.84 -23.24 -6.71
C ASP A 397 -34.13 -22.50 -7.09
N ALA A 398 -34.79 -21.93 -6.08
CA ALA A 398 -35.91 -21.01 -6.23
C ALA A 398 -35.79 -19.87 -5.20
N PRO A 399 -36.20 -18.64 -5.53
CA PRO A 399 -36.27 -17.55 -4.57
C PRO A 399 -37.35 -17.82 -3.50
N THR A 400 -37.24 -17.19 -2.33
CA THR A 400 -38.21 -17.38 -1.24
C THR A 400 -39.64 -17.07 -1.68
N PRO A 401 -40.63 -17.93 -1.38
CA PRO A 401 -42.03 -17.68 -1.70
C PRO A 401 -42.69 -16.65 -0.78
N HIS A 402 -41.99 -16.23 0.28
CA HIS A 402 -42.48 -15.26 1.27
C HIS A 402 -42.27 -13.80 0.83
N ALA A 403 -42.08 -13.56 -0.46
CA ALA A 403 -41.90 -12.23 -1.06
C ALA A 403 -42.58 -12.13 -2.44
N ASP A 404 -43.17 -10.97 -2.75
CA ASP A 404 -43.79 -10.69 -4.05
C ASP A 404 -42.77 -10.11 -5.05
N TRP A 405 -41.93 -10.99 -5.59
CA TRP A 405 -40.87 -10.63 -6.56
C TRP A 405 -41.39 -9.94 -7.82
N ALA A 406 -42.60 -10.28 -8.28
CA ALA A 406 -43.16 -9.73 -9.51
C ALA A 406 -43.50 -8.24 -9.38
N ARG A 407 -43.90 -7.80 -8.19
CA ARG A 407 -44.23 -6.40 -7.89
C ARG A 407 -43.11 -5.63 -7.19
N GLY A 408 -42.11 -6.33 -6.66
CA GLY A 408 -41.08 -5.75 -5.79
C GLY A 408 -40.00 -4.92 -6.47
N GLY A 409 -39.87 -4.95 -7.81
CA GLY A 409 -38.86 -4.16 -8.53
C GLY A 409 -37.39 -4.57 -8.26
N VAL A 410 -37.19 -5.72 -7.61
CA VAL A 410 -35.87 -6.29 -7.25
C VAL A 410 -35.73 -7.65 -7.92
N ALA A 411 -34.53 -7.96 -8.42
CA ALA A 411 -34.19 -9.24 -9.00
C ALA A 411 -33.00 -9.87 -8.27
N LEU A 412 -33.15 -11.13 -7.87
CA LEU A 412 -32.09 -11.90 -7.22
C LEU A 412 -31.05 -12.34 -8.27
N LEU A 413 -29.76 -12.15 -7.97
CA LEU A 413 -28.63 -12.51 -8.83
C LEU A 413 -28.44 -14.03 -8.88
N ARG A 414 -29.30 -14.75 -9.60
CA ARG A 414 -29.19 -16.22 -9.78
C ARG A 414 -28.07 -16.62 -10.74
N GLU A 415 -27.71 -15.70 -11.63
CA GLU A 415 -26.61 -15.79 -12.57
C GLU A 415 -25.78 -14.51 -12.49
N SER A 416 -24.54 -14.59 -12.98
CA SER A 416 -23.67 -13.40 -13.04
C SER A 416 -24.18 -12.48 -14.14
N VAL A 417 -24.35 -11.20 -13.82
CA VAL A 417 -24.91 -10.19 -14.74
C VAL A 417 -23.84 -9.17 -15.13
N PRO A 418 -23.65 -8.88 -16.42
CA PRO A 418 -22.81 -7.76 -16.85
C PRO A 418 -23.32 -6.44 -16.28
N TRP A 419 -22.41 -5.63 -15.74
CA TRP A 419 -22.71 -4.31 -15.19
C TRP A 419 -21.91 -3.27 -15.99
N PRO A 420 -22.28 -2.96 -17.24
CA PRO A 420 -21.50 -2.08 -18.10
C PRO A 420 -21.47 -0.63 -17.58
N ALA A 421 -20.42 0.11 -17.95
CA ALA A 421 -20.37 1.54 -17.67
C ALA A 421 -21.43 2.26 -18.49
N THR A 422 -22.17 3.18 -17.86
CA THR A 422 -23.18 4.00 -18.53
C THR A 422 -22.75 5.45 -18.51
N GLU A 423 -22.77 6.12 -19.66
CA GLU A 423 -22.39 7.52 -19.76
C GLU A 423 -23.28 8.39 -18.85
N GLY A 424 -22.65 9.25 -18.04
CA GLY A 424 -23.34 10.12 -17.10
C GLY A 424 -23.98 9.45 -15.88
N ARG A 425 -23.89 8.11 -15.74
CA ARG A 425 -24.44 7.36 -14.59
C ARG A 425 -23.41 6.37 -14.03
N PRO A 426 -22.74 6.72 -12.91
CA PRO A 426 -21.78 5.81 -12.30
C PRO A 426 -22.47 4.59 -11.69
N ARG A 427 -21.78 3.45 -11.71
CA ARG A 427 -22.21 2.23 -11.02
C ARG A 427 -22.37 2.50 -9.53
N ARG A 428 -23.52 2.15 -8.95
CA ARG A 428 -23.81 2.34 -7.52
C ARG A 428 -24.37 1.08 -6.88
N ILE A 429 -23.90 0.76 -5.68
CA ILE A 429 -24.35 -0.40 -4.91
C ILE A 429 -24.49 -0.04 -3.43
N GLY A 430 -25.62 -0.44 -2.84
CA GLY A 430 -25.82 -0.39 -1.38
C GLY A 430 -25.24 -1.63 -0.71
N VAL A 431 -24.67 -1.47 0.49
CA VAL A 431 -24.16 -2.57 1.32
C VAL A 431 -24.83 -2.51 2.68
N SER A 432 -25.54 -3.57 3.06
CA SER A 432 -26.29 -3.67 4.31
C SER A 432 -25.62 -4.59 5.32
N SER A 433 -25.63 -4.20 6.60
CA SER A 433 -25.34 -5.12 7.69
C SER A 433 -26.16 -4.83 8.93
N PHE A 434 -26.80 -5.86 9.48
CA PHE A 434 -27.76 -5.74 10.58
C PHE A 434 -27.29 -6.57 11.78
N GLY A 435 -26.99 -5.90 12.89
CA GLY A 435 -26.55 -6.54 14.12
C GLY A 435 -27.72 -7.22 14.84
N ALA A 436 -27.46 -8.39 15.42
CA ALA A 436 -28.43 -9.10 16.25
C ALA A 436 -28.86 -8.32 17.51
N ASN A 437 -28.08 -7.31 17.91
CA ASN A 437 -28.44 -6.35 18.97
C ASN A 437 -29.35 -5.20 18.50
N GLY A 438 -29.83 -5.26 17.26
CA GLY A 438 -30.72 -4.28 16.64
C GLY A 438 -30.03 -3.06 16.03
N THR A 439 -28.70 -2.92 16.15
CA THR A 439 -27.94 -1.86 15.47
C THR A 439 -27.80 -2.18 13.99
N LEU A 440 -28.18 -1.24 13.12
CA LEU A 440 -28.21 -1.43 11.67
C LEU A 440 -27.25 -0.45 10.99
N ALA A 441 -26.61 -0.86 9.91
CA ALA A 441 -25.77 0.00 9.09
C ALA A 441 -26.00 -0.23 7.59
N HIS A 442 -26.02 0.85 6.82
CA HIS A 442 -26.10 0.82 5.35
C HIS A 442 -25.13 1.84 4.75
N ALA A 443 -24.35 1.43 3.75
CA ALA A 443 -23.43 2.30 3.03
C ALA A 443 -23.69 2.22 1.53
N ILE A 444 -23.60 3.36 0.83
CA ILE A 444 -23.75 3.43 -0.62
C ILE A 444 -22.39 3.71 -1.24
N LEU A 445 -21.92 2.78 -2.06
CA LEU A 445 -20.69 2.90 -2.82
C LEU A 445 -20.99 3.37 -4.24
N GLU A 446 -20.08 4.15 -4.81
CA GLU A 446 -20.14 4.63 -6.18
C GLU A 446 -18.79 4.43 -6.88
N GLN A 447 -18.86 4.03 -8.15
CA GLN A 447 -17.72 4.01 -9.03
C GLN A 447 -17.23 5.43 -9.28
N VAL A 448 -15.94 5.67 -9.06
CA VAL A 448 -15.29 6.86 -9.60
C VAL A 448 -15.07 6.60 -11.10
N PRO A 449 -15.47 7.52 -12.00
CA PRO A 449 -15.09 7.41 -13.39
C PRO A 449 -13.59 7.16 -13.42
N ARG A 450 -13.16 6.06 -14.08
CA ARG A 450 -11.77 6.03 -14.51
C ARG A 450 -11.64 7.29 -15.33
N GLU A 451 -10.80 8.23 -14.89
CA GLU A 451 -10.29 9.21 -15.84
C GLU A 451 -9.89 8.34 -17.01
N THR A 452 -10.52 8.57 -18.16
CA THR A 452 -9.96 8.12 -19.41
C THR A 452 -8.61 8.80 -19.39
N GLU A 453 -7.62 8.13 -18.81
CA GLU A 453 -6.38 7.91 -19.52
C GLU A 453 -6.88 7.53 -20.91
N GLU A 454 -7.05 8.54 -21.77
CA GLU A 454 -6.51 8.39 -23.09
C GLU A 454 -5.22 7.62 -22.83
N PRO A 455 -5.00 6.46 -23.46
CA PRO A 455 -3.63 6.15 -23.73
C PRO A 455 -3.16 7.43 -24.41
N THR A 456 -2.46 8.30 -23.66
CA THR A 456 -1.33 8.98 -24.22
C THR A 456 -0.62 7.80 -24.80
N ALA A 457 -0.87 7.59 -26.10
CA ALA A 457 -0.09 6.66 -26.86
C ALA A 457 1.30 7.03 -26.39
N ARG A 458 1.96 6.14 -25.63
CA ARG A 458 3.40 6.21 -25.47
C ARG A 458 3.85 6.54 -26.87
N ARG A 459 4.28 7.78 -27.17
CA ARG A 459 4.26 8.32 -28.54
C ARG A 459 4.89 7.26 -29.43
N ALA A 460 4.04 6.45 -30.06
CA ALA A 460 4.43 5.23 -30.71
C ALA A 460 4.53 5.71 -32.14
N GLY A 461 5.68 6.32 -32.43
CA GLY A 461 5.88 7.16 -33.59
C GLY A 461 6.12 8.61 -33.16
N GLU A 462 7.31 9.10 -33.51
CA GLU A 462 7.78 10.48 -33.43
C GLU A 462 8.54 10.83 -32.14
N GLY A 463 9.69 10.15 -31.99
CA GLY A 463 10.75 10.45 -31.03
C GLY A 463 11.34 9.19 -30.37
N GLY A 464 11.98 8.32 -31.16
CA GLY A 464 12.95 7.30 -30.69
C GLY A 464 12.48 6.26 -29.66
N ALA A 465 12.54 4.98 -30.03
CA ALA A 465 12.49 3.85 -29.11
C ALA A 465 13.77 3.69 -28.27
N GLU A 466 14.31 4.77 -27.71
CA GLU A 466 15.51 4.79 -26.86
C GLU A 466 15.25 5.71 -25.67
N GLY A 467 15.33 5.21 -24.43
CA GLY A 467 15.19 6.10 -23.26
C GLY A 467 14.64 5.55 -21.96
N LEU A 468 14.80 4.25 -21.67
CA LEU A 468 14.89 3.75 -20.29
C LEU A 468 15.82 2.53 -20.31
N ASP A 469 17.13 2.75 -20.50
CA ASP A 469 18.08 1.63 -20.55
C ASP A 469 18.23 0.90 -19.21
N VAL A 470 17.78 1.50 -18.10
CA VAL A 470 17.96 0.95 -16.76
C VAL A 470 16.88 1.42 -15.79
N VAL A 471 16.14 0.47 -15.17
CA VAL A 471 15.20 0.78 -14.07
C VAL A 471 15.50 -0.14 -12.87
N PRO A 472 15.84 0.41 -11.69
CA PRO A 472 16.16 -0.42 -10.53
C PRO A 472 14.90 -0.97 -9.86
N TRP A 473 14.82 -2.28 -9.66
CA TRP A 473 13.81 -2.90 -8.81
C TRP A 473 14.35 -3.07 -7.40
N LEU A 474 13.70 -2.41 -6.45
CA LEU A 474 14.08 -2.36 -5.05
C LEU A 474 13.26 -3.40 -4.29
N LEU A 475 13.95 -4.33 -3.63
CA LEU A 475 13.34 -5.26 -2.70
C LEU A 475 13.98 -5.08 -1.33
N SER A 476 13.16 -5.17 -0.29
CA SER A 476 13.67 -5.22 1.07
C SER A 476 12.79 -6.06 1.98
N ALA A 477 13.39 -6.56 3.06
CA ALA A 477 12.69 -7.27 4.13
C ALA A 477 13.41 -7.14 5.47
N ARG A 478 12.72 -7.47 6.56
CA ARG A 478 13.32 -7.53 7.91
C ARG A 478 14.18 -8.76 8.15
N SER A 479 14.11 -9.75 7.27
CA SER A 479 14.91 -10.97 7.34
C SER A 479 15.32 -11.46 5.96
N ALA A 480 16.39 -12.25 5.89
CA ALA A 480 16.82 -12.88 4.64
C ALA A 480 15.76 -13.81 4.04
N ALA A 481 14.97 -14.49 4.89
CA ALA A 481 13.86 -15.33 4.45
C ALA A 481 12.70 -14.48 3.89
N GLY A 482 12.39 -13.35 4.53
CA GLY A 482 11.44 -12.37 4.02
C GLY A 482 11.84 -11.84 2.65
N LEU A 483 13.12 -11.53 2.43
CA LEU A 483 13.61 -11.01 1.15
C LEU A 483 13.43 -12.03 0.02
N ARG A 484 13.69 -13.31 0.30
CA ARG A 484 13.42 -14.41 -0.63
C ARG A 484 11.92 -14.53 -0.94
N GLY A 485 11.08 -14.54 0.09
CA GLY A 485 9.62 -14.60 -0.07
C GLY A 485 9.05 -13.43 -0.88
N GLN A 486 9.60 -12.22 -0.71
CA GLN A 486 9.22 -11.05 -1.52
C GLN A 486 9.55 -11.26 -3.00
N ALA A 487 10.76 -11.77 -3.30
CA ALA A 487 11.18 -12.07 -4.66
C ALA A 487 10.32 -13.18 -5.30
N GLU A 488 9.99 -14.24 -4.55
CA GLU A 488 9.11 -15.32 -4.99
C GLU A 488 7.71 -14.81 -5.33
N ARG A 489 7.09 -14.03 -4.45
CA ARG A 489 5.75 -13.48 -4.66
C ARG A 489 5.71 -12.53 -5.86
N LEU A 490 6.70 -11.64 -5.98
CA LEU A 490 6.78 -10.74 -7.13
C LEU A 490 6.98 -11.50 -8.44
N LEU A 491 7.82 -12.53 -8.46
CA LEU A 491 8.03 -13.37 -9.64
C LEU A 491 6.76 -14.11 -10.06
N ALA A 492 6.03 -14.69 -9.11
CA ALA A 492 4.74 -15.34 -9.38
C ALA A 492 3.73 -14.35 -9.97
N HIS A 493 3.60 -13.16 -9.36
CA HIS A 493 2.69 -12.12 -9.84
C HIS A 493 3.03 -11.63 -11.27
N LEU A 494 4.31 -11.41 -11.56
CA LEU A 494 4.74 -11.02 -12.92
C LEU A 494 4.54 -12.13 -13.95
N THR A 495 4.39 -13.38 -13.51
CA THR A 495 4.08 -14.51 -14.39
C THR A 495 2.58 -14.51 -14.73
N GLU A 496 1.72 -14.18 -13.76
CA GLU A 496 0.27 -14.03 -13.96
C GLU A 496 -0.09 -12.75 -14.72
N HIS A 497 0.74 -11.70 -14.61
CA HIS A 497 0.53 -10.39 -15.24
C HIS A 497 1.70 -9.99 -16.15
N PRO A 498 1.87 -10.65 -17.32
CA PRO A 498 2.98 -10.38 -18.22
C PRO A 498 2.96 -8.99 -18.86
N ASP A 499 1.81 -8.30 -18.84
CA ASP A 499 1.60 -6.99 -19.46
C ASP A 499 2.11 -5.81 -18.62
N LEU A 500 2.56 -6.05 -17.38
CA LEU A 500 3.05 -4.99 -16.49
C LEU A 500 4.35 -4.38 -17.02
N ALA A 501 4.38 -3.05 -17.13
CA ALA A 501 5.57 -2.34 -17.57
C ALA A 501 6.65 -2.36 -16.47
N PRO A 502 7.93 -2.66 -16.79
CA PRO A 502 9.00 -2.68 -15.80
C PRO A 502 9.18 -1.38 -15.01
N ALA A 503 8.90 -0.24 -15.65
CA ALA A 503 8.97 1.07 -15.03
C ALA A 503 7.88 1.28 -13.96
N ASP A 504 6.66 0.79 -14.21
CA ASP A 504 5.54 0.86 -13.26
C ASP A 504 5.80 -0.02 -12.03
N VAL A 505 6.38 -1.21 -12.25
CA VAL A 505 6.80 -2.11 -11.16
C VAL A 505 7.87 -1.43 -10.30
N ALA A 506 8.90 -0.85 -10.93
CA ALA A 506 9.96 -0.15 -10.23
C ALA A 506 9.42 1.05 -9.42
N TYR A 507 8.54 1.85 -10.02
CA TYR A 507 7.91 2.99 -9.38
C TYR A 507 7.10 2.58 -8.15
N THR A 508 6.33 1.51 -8.26
CA THR A 508 5.54 0.99 -7.14
C THR A 508 6.42 0.47 -6.01
N LEU A 509 7.46 -0.31 -6.34
CA LEU A 509 8.43 -0.80 -5.35
C LEU A 509 9.19 0.33 -4.65
N ALA A 510 9.48 1.41 -5.37
CA ALA A 510 10.26 2.54 -4.86
C ALA A 510 9.46 3.54 -4.01
N THR A 511 8.16 3.68 -4.27
CA THR A 511 7.34 4.75 -3.67
C THR A 511 6.25 4.23 -2.72
N GLY A 512 5.88 2.96 -2.83
CA GLY A 512 4.78 2.37 -2.06
C GLY A 512 5.18 1.23 -1.14
N ARG A 513 6.47 1.05 -0.84
CA ARG A 513 7.00 -0.02 0.03
C ARG A 513 8.01 0.54 1.02
N SER A 514 8.00 0.02 2.24
CA SER A 514 9.02 0.34 3.25
C SER A 514 10.39 -0.20 2.84
N ALA A 515 11.45 0.54 3.18
CA ALA A 515 12.83 0.10 3.01
C ALA A 515 13.37 -0.52 4.31
N PHE A 516 13.55 -1.83 4.33
CA PHE A 516 14.06 -2.61 5.46
C PHE A 516 15.57 -2.90 5.36
N GLU A 517 16.10 -3.63 6.34
CA GLU A 517 17.52 -3.88 6.58
C GLU A 517 18.14 -4.86 5.57
N HIS A 518 17.42 -5.93 5.22
CA HIS A 518 17.84 -6.86 4.16
C HIS A 518 17.38 -6.33 2.81
N ARG A 519 18.31 -5.91 1.95
CA ARG A 519 18.00 -5.26 0.68
C ARG A 519 18.52 -6.07 -0.51
N ALA A 520 17.79 -5.98 -1.61
CA ALA A 520 18.27 -6.39 -2.93
C ALA A 520 17.84 -5.35 -3.96
N VAL A 521 18.76 -4.98 -4.85
CA VAL A 521 18.45 -4.13 -6.00
C VAL A 521 18.79 -4.89 -7.28
N LEU A 522 17.81 -4.97 -8.18
CA LEU A 522 17.95 -5.58 -9.49
C LEU A 522 18.05 -4.49 -10.53
N VAL A 523 19.12 -4.50 -11.31
CA VAL A 523 19.40 -3.51 -12.34
C VAL A 523 19.60 -4.26 -13.66
N ALA A 524 18.69 -4.03 -14.61
CA ALA A 524 18.68 -4.74 -15.89
C ALA A 524 18.00 -3.91 -16.98
N ALA A 525 18.31 -4.25 -18.24
CA ALA A 525 17.81 -3.57 -19.44
C ALA A 525 16.47 -4.14 -19.94
N ASP A 526 16.12 -5.36 -19.52
CA ASP A 526 14.86 -6.01 -19.94
C ASP A 526 14.17 -6.81 -18.81
N LEU A 527 12.89 -7.11 -19.02
CA LEU A 527 12.05 -7.83 -18.06
C LEU A 527 12.51 -9.28 -17.84
N ALA A 528 13.09 -9.94 -18.84
CA ALA A 528 13.55 -11.32 -18.71
C ALA A 528 14.78 -11.40 -17.78
N GLN A 529 15.67 -10.43 -17.88
CA GLN A 529 16.79 -10.20 -16.97
C GLN A 529 16.33 -9.91 -15.55
N LEU A 530 15.34 -9.03 -15.37
CA LEU A 530 14.75 -8.73 -14.06
C LEU A 530 14.12 -9.98 -13.42
N ARG A 531 13.38 -10.79 -14.19
CA ARG A 531 12.80 -12.07 -13.73
C ARG A 531 13.87 -13.08 -13.33
N ARG A 532 14.97 -13.20 -14.08
CA ARG A 532 16.12 -14.04 -13.68
C ARG A 532 16.75 -13.54 -12.38
N GLY A 533 16.89 -12.22 -12.24
CA GLY A 533 17.33 -11.59 -11.00
C GLY A 533 16.44 -11.92 -9.80
N LEU A 534 15.12 -11.86 -9.96
CA LEU A 534 14.15 -12.27 -8.94
C LEU A 534 14.19 -13.77 -8.63
N ALA A 535 14.48 -14.62 -9.62
CA ALA A 535 14.65 -16.05 -9.37
C ALA A 535 15.93 -16.32 -8.56
N ALA A 536 17.02 -15.60 -8.84
CA ALA A 536 18.26 -15.67 -8.05
C ALA A 536 18.04 -15.16 -6.62
N VAL A 537 17.46 -13.94 -6.50
CA VAL A 537 16.45 -13.52 -5.49
C VAL A 537 15.97 -14.60 -4.52
N ALA A 538 14.86 -15.20 -4.95
CA ALA A 538 14.12 -16.29 -4.34
C ALA A 538 15.01 -17.47 -3.92
N ALA A 539 15.85 -17.96 -4.83
CA ALA A 539 16.66 -19.14 -4.60
C ALA A 539 17.79 -18.93 -3.59
N GLY A 540 18.05 -17.68 -3.18
CA GLY A 540 19.20 -17.37 -2.34
C GLY A 540 20.54 -17.53 -3.07
N THR A 541 20.55 -17.62 -4.40
CA THR A 541 21.76 -17.86 -5.20
C THR A 541 22.46 -16.56 -5.58
N HIS A 542 23.79 -16.61 -5.64
CA HIS A 542 24.67 -15.48 -5.91
C HIS A 542 24.96 -15.38 -7.41
N THR A 543 24.49 -14.33 -8.08
CA THR A 543 24.96 -13.97 -9.42
C THR A 543 25.95 -12.81 -9.29
N ALA A 544 27.25 -13.12 -9.44
CA ALA A 544 28.38 -12.19 -9.48
C ALA A 544 28.34 -11.04 -8.44
N GLU A 545 28.83 -11.34 -7.25
CA GLU A 545 29.12 -10.37 -6.20
C GLU A 545 30.11 -9.29 -6.66
N LYS A 546 29.70 -8.03 -6.56
CA LYS A 546 30.56 -7.04 -5.89
C LYS A 546 30.13 -7.07 -4.43
N GLU A 547 30.75 -7.96 -3.66
CA GLU A 547 30.58 -8.02 -2.22
C GLU A 547 31.08 -6.68 -1.66
N VAL A 548 30.21 -5.92 -1.00
CA VAL A 548 30.63 -4.82 -0.14
C VAL A 548 30.75 -5.43 1.24
N ALA A 549 31.84 -6.18 1.47
CA ALA A 549 32.20 -6.65 2.79
C ALA A 549 32.79 -5.48 3.63
N PRO A 550 32.68 -5.51 4.96
CA PRO A 550 33.54 -4.71 5.82
C PRO A 550 34.99 -5.14 5.59
N ALA A 551 35.89 -4.20 5.31
CA ALA A 551 37.28 -4.50 5.00
C ALA A 551 38.02 -5.03 6.23
N ASP A 552 38.24 -6.34 6.30
CA ASP A 552 39.36 -6.91 7.05
C ASP A 552 40.55 -7.07 6.08
N GLY A 553 41.62 -6.34 6.36
CA GLY A 553 42.79 -6.26 5.50
C GLY A 553 43.58 -7.56 5.45
N SER A 554 43.89 -8.04 4.25
CA SER A 554 45.28 -8.20 3.77
C SER A 554 45.39 -8.96 2.44
N ALA A 555 46.39 -8.51 1.67
CA ALA A 555 47.25 -9.25 0.74
C ALA A 555 46.88 -9.38 -0.76
N ASP A 556 47.75 -8.70 -1.53
CA ASP A 556 48.37 -9.02 -2.82
C ASP A 556 47.54 -9.15 -4.11
N ALA A 557 47.76 -8.15 -4.98
CA ALA A 557 47.45 -8.17 -6.39
C ALA A 557 48.71 -8.49 -7.21
N SER A 558 48.60 -9.43 -8.15
CA SER A 558 49.46 -9.48 -9.34
C SER A 558 48.59 -9.56 -10.60
N PRO A 559 49.03 -8.96 -11.73
CA PRO A 559 48.16 -8.64 -12.85
C PRO A 559 48.13 -9.75 -13.91
N ALA A 560 46.98 -9.93 -14.56
CA ALA A 560 46.90 -10.66 -15.83
C ALA A 560 46.22 -9.79 -16.90
N VAL A 561 46.89 -9.70 -18.04
CA VAL A 561 46.59 -8.86 -19.20
C VAL A 561 45.79 -9.64 -20.26
N GLY A 562 44.73 -9.02 -20.78
CA GLY A 562 44.43 -8.95 -22.23
C GLY A 562 43.58 -10.03 -22.90
N SER A 563 42.36 -9.67 -23.34
CA SER A 563 41.92 -9.81 -24.75
C SER A 563 40.52 -9.23 -25.00
N PRO A 564 40.17 -8.88 -26.26
CA PRO A 564 39.24 -7.78 -26.59
C PRO A 564 37.77 -8.20 -26.79
N ALA A 565 36.93 -7.17 -26.87
CA ALA A 565 35.47 -7.17 -26.92
C ALA A 565 34.83 -7.99 -28.05
N VAL A 566 33.73 -8.68 -27.70
CA VAL A 566 32.61 -9.03 -28.57
C VAL A 566 31.34 -8.69 -27.80
N GLY A 567 30.40 -8.00 -28.45
CA GLY A 567 29.19 -7.45 -27.85
C GLY A 567 28.41 -8.43 -26.98
N SER A 568 28.64 -8.36 -25.67
CA SER A 568 27.87 -9.07 -24.66
C SER A 568 26.76 -8.15 -24.17
N VAL A 569 25.51 -8.55 -24.36
CA VAL A 569 24.38 -7.96 -23.62
C VAL A 569 24.72 -8.10 -22.13
N GLU A 570 24.90 -6.98 -21.43
CA GLU A 570 25.30 -7.00 -20.01
C GLU A 570 24.26 -7.81 -19.21
N PRO A 571 24.69 -8.77 -18.37
CA PRO A 571 23.78 -9.53 -17.53
C PRO A 571 23.12 -8.63 -16.47
N ALA A 572 21.94 -9.05 -16.00
CA ALA A 572 21.27 -8.44 -14.86
C ALA A 572 22.24 -8.34 -13.68
N THR A 573 22.40 -7.15 -13.11
CA THR A 573 23.21 -6.97 -11.90
C THR A 573 22.29 -7.06 -10.69
N VAL A 574 22.59 -7.99 -9.80
CA VAL A 574 21.90 -8.18 -8.52
C VAL A 574 22.83 -7.71 -7.43
N THR A 575 22.51 -6.62 -6.76
CA THR A 575 23.25 -6.15 -5.59
C THR A 575 22.46 -6.50 -4.34
N ARG A 576 23.08 -7.26 -3.42
CA ARG A 576 22.51 -7.61 -2.11
C ARG A 576 23.39 -7.11 -0.98
N GLY A 577 22.79 -6.96 0.18
CA GLY A 577 23.46 -6.49 1.38
C GLY A 577 22.50 -6.39 2.55
N VAL A 578 23.08 -6.42 3.74
CA VAL A 578 22.37 -6.15 4.99
C VAL A 578 22.90 -4.81 5.50
N VAL A 579 22.01 -3.85 5.69
CA VAL A 579 22.38 -2.59 6.33
C VAL A 579 22.41 -2.85 7.83
N SER A 580 23.60 -2.88 8.43
CA SER A 580 23.76 -2.90 9.88
C SER A 580 23.14 -1.61 10.42
N ALA A 581 22.04 -1.70 11.16
CA ALA A 581 21.59 -0.55 11.94
C ALA A 581 22.68 -0.25 12.97
N GLY A 582 23.35 0.91 12.86
CA GLY A 582 24.00 1.49 14.02
C GLY A 582 22.95 1.55 15.12
N HIS A 583 23.28 1.06 16.32
CA HIS A 583 22.36 0.87 17.43
C HIS A 583 21.53 2.15 17.68
N ALA A 584 20.34 2.23 17.08
CA ALA A 584 19.29 3.12 17.53
C ALA A 584 18.72 2.44 18.76
N ASP A 585 19.09 2.98 19.92
CA ASP A 585 18.80 2.47 21.24
C ASP A 585 17.34 1.99 21.34
N ARG A 586 17.16 0.71 21.69
CA ARG A 586 15.85 0.06 21.83
C ARG A 586 15.07 0.51 23.07
N ALA A 587 15.50 1.60 23.71
CA ALA A 587 14.85 2.18 24.87
C ALA A 587 15.12 3.70 24.98
N ALA A 588 14.32 4.54 24.32
CA ALA A 588 14.22 5.94 24.69
C ALA A 588 12.75 6.41 24.66
N PRO A 589 12.26 7.08 25.72
CA PRO A 589 10.89 7.57 25.78
C PRO A 589 10.68 8.78 24.87
N VAL A 590 9.40 9.01 24.56
CA VAL A 590 8.84 10.16 23.80
C VAL A 590 9.56 11.47 24.15
N GLY A 591 10.21 12.06 23.15
CA GLY A 591 10.87 13.37 23.24
C GLY A 591 11.03 13.96 21.85
N THR A 592 10.36 15.08 21.62
CA THR A 592 10.35 15.88 20.39
C THR A 592 11.73 16.13 19.80
N THR A 593 11.98 15.63 18.59
CA THR A 593 12.84 16.30 17.60
C THR A 593 12.37 15.93 16.20
N SER A 594 11.72 16.88 15.53
CA SER A 594 11.52 16.85 14.09
C SER A 594 12.86 17.16 13.42
N GLY A 595 13.59 16.11 13.06
CA GLY A 595 14.78 16.18 12.22
C GLY A 595 14.83 14.92 11.39
N PHE A 596 14.84 15.06 10.07
CA PHE A 596 15.10 13.93 9.18
C PHE A 596 16.43 13.29 9.62
N ALA A 597 16.36 12.05 10.13
CA ALA A 597 17.55 11.29 10.48
C ALA A 597 18.42 11.16 9.23
N GLY A 598 19.53 11.89 9.19
CA GLY A 598 20.62 11.60 8.28
C GLY A 598 21.04 10.16 8.52
N SER A 599 21.28 9.40 7.45
CA SER A 599 21.96 8.11 7.56
C SER A 599 23.20 8.32 8.42
N GLY A 600 23.40 7.55 9.48
CA GLY A 600 24.55 7.67 10.40
C GLY A 600 25.91 7.35 9.76
N VAL A 601 26.05 7.54 8.45
CA VAL A 601 27.19 7.27 7.61
C VAL A 601 27.63 8.62 7.01
N PRO A 602 28.77 9.18 7.45
CA PRO A 602 29.25 10.45 6.91
C PRO A 602 29.61 10.30 5.42
N LEU A 603 29.09 11.22 4.61
CA LEU A 603 29.20 11.21 3.15
C LEU A 603 30.01 12.41 2.65
N ALA A 604 31.04 12.15 1.85
CA ALA A 604 31.80 13.20 1.19
C ALA A 604 31.60 13.17 -0.34
N PHE A 605 31.34 14.32 -0.95
CA PHE A 605 31.42 14.49 -2.40
C PHE A 605 32.81 14.97 -2.79
N VAL A 606 33.50 14.20 -3.64
CA VAL A 606 34.83 14.52 -4.14
C VAL A 606 34.73 14.93 -5.62
N PHE A 607 35.15 16.17 -5.89
CA PHE A 607 35.20 16.81 -7.20
C PHE A 607 36.60 16.61 -7.81
N PRO A 608 36.75 15.80 -8.87
CA PRO A 608 38.06 15.48 -9.44
C PRO A 608 38.76 16.67 -10.09
N ASP A 609 40.09 16.60 -10.19
CA ASP A 609 40.88 17.52 -11.01
C ASP A 609 40.68 17.20 -12.49
N ARG A 610 40.47 18.25 -13.29
CA ARG A 610 40.31 18.23 -14.74
C ARG A 610 39.30 17.16 -15.17
N PRO A 611 38.03 17.29 -14.76
CA PRO A 611 36.98 16.40 -15.22
C PRO A 611 36.90 16.41 -16.75
N GLY A 612 37.03 15.24 -17.38
CA GLY A 612 36.66 15.11 -18.79
C GLY A 612 35.15 15.17 -18.96
N ARG A 613 34.65 15.60 -20.13
CA ARG A 613 33.31 15.24 -20.59
C ARG A 613 33.41 14.00 -21.47
N LEU A 614 32.80 12.90 -21.04
CA LEU A 614 32.65 11.73 -21.92
C LEU A 614 31.61 12.05 -23.01
N PRO A 615 31.86 11.69 -24.28
CA PRO A 615 30.92 11.97 -25.37
C PRO A 615 29.51 11.48 -25.07
N GLY A 616 28.51 12.34 -25.24
CA GLY A 616 27.08 12.02 -25.08
C GLY A 616 26.56 11.81 -23.65
N HIS A 617 27.42 11.82 -22.61
CA HIS A 617 26.99 11.55 -21.22
C HIS A 617 26.05 12.64 -20.68
N ASP A 618 26.44 13.90 -20.80
CA ASP A 618 25.66 15.03 -20.29
C ASP A 618 24.33 15.17 -21.03
N SER A 619 24.31 14.91 -22.33
CA SER A 619 23.08 14.90 -23.14
C SER A 619 22.14 13.78 -22.69
N ALA A 620 22.64 12.57 -22.45
CA ALA A 620 21.84 11.47 -21.91
C ALA A 620 21.28 11.78 -20.51
N LEU A 621 22.09 12.37 -19.63
CA LEU A 621 21.64 12.78 -18.29
C LEU A 621 20.63 13.93 -18.34
N ALA A 622 20.84 14.92 -19.21
CA ALA A 622 19.92 16.06 -19.35
C ALA A 622 18.58 15.67 -19.98
N GLN A 623 18.57 14.70 -20.90
CA GLN A 623 17.34 14.13 -21.44
C GLN A 623 16.57 13.34 -20.36
N ARG A 624 17.27 12.60 -19.50
CA ARG A 624 16.64 11.74 -18.50
C ARG A 624 16.25 12.45 -17.19
N PHE A 625 17.04 13.42 -16.75
CA PHE A 625 16.91 14.04 -15.43
C PHE A 625 16.72 15.56 -15.53
N VAL A 626 15.51 16.00 -15.20
CA VAL A 626 15.14 17.44 -15.20
C VAL A 626 16.06 18.25 -14.29
N ALA A 627 16.48 17.71 -13.14
CA ALA A 627 17.38 18.37 -12.20
C ALA A 627 18.76 18.64 -12.81
N PHE A 628 19.31 17.68 -13.55
CA PHE A 628 20.59 17.81 -14.24
C PHE A 628 20.53 18.89 -15.32
N ALA A 629 19.50 18.84 -16.18
CA ALA A 629 19.28 19.85 -17.21
C ALA A 629 19.03 21.25 -16.63
N ALA A 630 18.31 21.35 -15.51
CA ALA A 630 18.06 22.62 -14.83
C ALA A 630 19.35 23.21 -14.24
N ALA A 631 20.22 22.38 -13.66
CA ALA A 631 21.51 22.82 -13.12
C ALA A 631 22.43 23.36 -14.23
N LEU A 632 22.55 22.68 -15.37
CA LEU A 632 23.33 23.17 -16.51
C LEU A 632 22.81 24.51 -17.03
N ARG A 633 21.47 24.66 -17.14
CA ARG A 633 20.85 25.94 -17.53
C ARG A 633 21.11 27.05 -16.52
N ALA A 634 21.07 26.76 -15.23
CA ALA A 634 21.32 27.75 -14.17
C ALA A 634 22.78 28.26 -14.20
N ILE A 635 23.73 27.41 -14.57
CA ILE A 635 25.14 27.79 -14.74
C ILE A 635 25.37 28.57 -16.05
N GLY A 636 24.46 28.46 -17.02
CA GLY A 636 24.54 29.13 -18.31
C GLY A 636 25.42 28.38 -19.33
N THR A 637 25.44 27.04 -19.26
CA THR A 637 26.25 26.21 -20.17
C THR A 637 25.35 25.52 -21.20
N ALA A 638 25.72 25.57 -22.49
CA ALA A 638 25.03 24.85 -23.54
C ALA A 638 25.42 23.35 -23.53
N LEU A 639 24.48 22.48 -23.88
CA LEU A 639 24.74 21.03 -23.97
C LEU A 639 25.68 20.69 -25.14
N ASP A 640 25.54 21.40 -26.26
CA ASP A 640 26.13 21.04 -27.57
C ASP A 640 27.23 21.99 -28.06
N GLU A 641 28.08 22.52 -27.17
CA GLU A 641 29.23 23.33 -27.63
C GLU A 641 30.24 22.44 -28.41
N PRO A 642 30.46 22.68 -29.73
CA PRO A 642 31.28 21.81 -30.56
C PRO A 642 32.75 21.78 -30.10
N GLY A 643 33.31 20.58 -29.95
CA GLY A 643 34.75 20.39 -29.67
C GLY A 643 35.15 20.29 -28.19
N LEU A 644 34.19 20.25 -27.26
CA LEU A 644 34.45 20.10 -25.82
C LEU A 644 34.28 18.67 -25.28
N GLU A 645 33.69 17.77 -26.07
CA GLU A 645 33.62 16.35 -25.73
C GLU A 645 34.98 15.68 -25.90
N GLY A 646 35.46 14.98 -24.87
CA GLY A 646 36.78 14.33 -24.88
C GLY A 646 37.99 15.26 -24.77
N ALA A 647 37.79 16.58 -24.65
CA ALA A 647 38.86 17.53 -24.39
C ALA A 647 39.41 17.33 -22.96
N ASP A 648 40.73 17.29 -22.82
CA ASP A 648 41.38 17.44 -21.52
C ASP A 648 41.08 18.85 -21.00
N GLY A 649 40.75 18.99 -19.71
CA GLY A 649 40.28 20.24 -19.09
C GLY A 649 41.28 21.42 -19.07
N ASN A 650 42.25 21.43 -19.99
CA ASN A 650 43.34 22.38 -20.11
C ASN A 650 42.95 23.68 -20.84
N THR A 651 41.78 23.72 -21.49
CA THR A 651 41.24 24.97 -22.10
C THR A 651 40.16 25.58 -21.22
N ALA A 652 40.03 26.91 -21.22
CA ALA A 652 39.00 27.60 -20.43
C ALA A 652 37.56 27.09 -20.74
N PRO A 653 37.18 26.84 -22.01
CA PRO A 653 35.90 26.22 -22.32
C PRO A 653 35.75 24.79 -21.77
N ALA A 654 36.80 23.95 -21.82
CA ALA A 654 36.76 22.59 -21.30
C ALA A 654 36.68 22.55 -19.78
N ALA A 655 37.43 23.43 -19.09
CA ALA A 655 37.35 23.62 -17.65
C ALA A 655 35.96 24.10 -17.21
N TRP A 656 35.36 25.03 -17.95
CA TRP A 656 34.00 25.51 -17.70
C TRP A 656 32.95 24.40 -17.85
N ALA A 657 33.01 23.64 -18.95
CA ALA A 657 32.12 22.51 -19.19
C ALA A 657 32.27 21.43 -18.11
N GLY A 658 33.51 21.12 -17.72
CA GLY A 658 33.83 20.19 -16.65
C GLY A 658 33.29 20.62 -15.29
N PHE A 659 33.45 21.89 -14.92
CA PHE A 659 32.83 22.49 -13.74
C PHE A 659 31.31 22.35 -13.77
N ALA A 660 30.67 22.74 -14.88
CA ALA A 660 29.22 22.70 -15.01
C ALA A 660 28.65 21.28 -14.88
N SER A 661 29.32 20.30 -15.50
CA SER A 661 28.95 18.87 -15.45
C SER A 661 29.03 18.33 -14.01
N GLN A 662 30.13 18.63 -13.30
CA GLN A 662 30.31 18.23 -11.90
C GLN A 662 29.24 18.80 -10.97
N VAL A 663 28.93 20.10 -11.11
CA VAL A 663 27.88 20.75 -10.33
C VAL A 663 26.52 20.17 -10.68
N ALA A 664 26.22 19.93 -11.95
CA ALA A 664 24.96 19.33 -12.37
C ALA A 664 24.78 17.89 -11.84
N LEU A 665 25.85 17.08 -11.81
CA LEU A 665 25.85 15.77 -11.16
C LEU A 665 25.58 15.88 -9.66
N CYS A 666 26.24 16.82 -8.98
CA CYS A 666 26.00 17.07 -7.56
C CYS A 666 24.53 17.44 -7.29
N ARG A 667 23.97 18.38 -8.06
CA ARG A 667 22.55 18.76 -7.95
C ARG A 667 21.60 17.63 -8.30
N LEU A 668 21.98 16.74 -9.22
CA LEU A 668 21.22 15.51 -9.51
C LEU A 668 21.19 14.57 -8.30
N LEU A 669 22.33 14.30 -7.66
CA LEU A 669 22.41 13.47 -6.45
C LEU A 669 21.60 14.08 -5.30
N GLU A 670 21.73 15.39 -5.09
CA GLU A 670 20.94 16.13 -4.09
C GLU A 670 19.44 16.07 -4.37
N SER A 671 19.03 16.15 -5.65
CA SER A 671 17.62 15.99 -6.03
C SER A 671 17.10 14.58 -5.72
N CYS A 672 17.98 13.58 -5.75
CA CYS A 672 17.71 12.22 -5.30
C CYS A 672 17.86 12.06 -3.77
N GLY A 673 17.90 13.15 -3.00
CA GLY A 673 17.95 13.13 -1.54
C GLY A 673 19.31 12.78 -0.94
N VAL A 674 20.34 12.56 -1.77
CA VAL A 674 21.69 12.26 -1.30
C VAL A 674 22.35 13.57 -0.84
N ARG A 675 22.61 13.69 0.45
CA ARG A 675 23.26 14.87 1.05
C ARG A 675 24.66 14.51 1.50
N ALA A 676 25.63 15.33 1.10
CA ALA A 676 27.00 15.22 1.61
C ALA A 676 27.16 16.03 2.90
N ASP A 677 27.88 15.47 3.86
CA ASP A 677 28.35 16.14 5.07
C ASP A 677 29.60 16.99 4.79
N MET A 678 30.35 16.63 3.74
CA MET A 678 31.57 17.33 3.32
C MET A 678 31.69 17.37 1.80
N VAL A 679 32.28 18.44 1.28
CA VAL A 679 32.70 18.55 -0.12
C VAL A 679 34.21 18.74 -0.19
N LEU A 680 34.86 18.03 -1.11
CA LEU A 680 36.29 18.11 -1.35
C LEU A 680 36.55 18.31 -2.84
N GLY A 681 37.47 19.18 -3.20
CA GLY A 681 37.91 19.36 -4.58
C GLY A 681 39.37 19.02 -4.74
N LEU A 682 39.73 18.46 -5.89
CA LEU A 682 41.11 18.22 -6.29
C LEU A 682 41.45 19.16 -7.45
N GLY A 683 42.49 20.00 -7.31
CA GLY A 683 42.90 20.94 -8.36
C GLY A 683 41.75 21.83 -8.84
N THR A 684 41.42 21.77 -10.13
CA THR A 684 40.29 22.51 -10.72
C THR A 684 38.92 22.12 -10.14
N GLY A 685 38.79 20.94 -9.52
CA GLY A 685 37.60 20.50 -8.79
C GLY A 685 37.30 21.33 -7.52
N GLU A 686 38.27 22.06 -6.97
CA GLU A 686 38.05 22.98 -5.84
C GLU A 686 37.04 24.08 -6.19
N LEU A 687 36.98 24.51 -7.45
CA LEU A 687 36.00 25.49 -7.92
C LEU A 687 34.56 24.96 -7.79
N ALA A 688 34.35 23.69 -8.14
CA ALA A 688 33.05 23.03 -8.00
C ALA A 688 32.67 22.85 -6.53
N ALA A 689 33.61 22.40 -5.69
CA ALA A 689 33.39 22.26 -4.25
C ALA A 689 33.04 23.60 -3.59
N ALA A 690 33.80 24.66 -3.89
CA ALA A 690 33.58 26.00 -3.34
C ALA A 690 32.27 26.63 -3.83
N TYR A 691 31.86 26.40 -5.08
CA TYR A 691 30.55 26.82 -5.59
C TYR A 691 29.39 26.08 -4.90
N VAL A 692 29.49 24.75 -4.77
CA VAL A 692 28.43 23.94 -4.15
C VAL A 692 28.24 24.30 -2.67
N ASN A 693 29.32 24.60 -1.96
CA ASN A 693 29.30 25.11 -0.58
C ASN A 693 28.96 26.61 -0.48
N GLY A 694 28.67 27.29 -1.59
CA GLY A 694 28.25 28.70 -1.61
C GLY A 694 29.35 29.72 -1.30
N THR A 695 30.63 29.31 -1.30
CA THR A 695 31.78 30.22 -1.10
C THR A 695 32.06 31.04 -2.36
N LEU A 696 31.83 30.48 -3.54
CA LEU A 696 32.00 31.16 -4.83
C LEU A 696 30.66 31.30 -5.55
N THR A 697 30.46 32.44 -6.21
CA THR A 697 29.39 32.63 -7.18
C THR A 697 29.79 32.06 -8.54
N VAL A 698 28.82 31.90 -9.45
CA VAL A 698 29.10 31.44 -10.82
C VAL A 698 30.01 32.41 -11.59
N ASP A 699 29.92 33.71 -11.30
CA ASP A 699 30.75 34.74 -11.92
C ASP A 699 32.19 34.73 -11.37
N ASP A 700 32.37 34.42 -10.08
CA ASP A 700 33.70 34.22 -9.49
C ASP A 700 34.41 33.04 -10.17
N VAL A 701 33.71 31.91 -10.32
CA VAL A 701 34.26 30.72 -11.00
C VAL A 701 34.62 31.04 -12.45
N ARG A 702 33.76 31.78 -13.17
CA ARG A 702 34.03 32.19 -14.57
C ARG A 702 35.29 33.04 -14.67
N THR A 703 35.46 33.98 -13.74
CA THR A 703 36.64 34.84 -13.65
C THR A 703 37.89 34.04 -13.36
N LEU A 704 37.83 33.10 -12.41
CA LEU A 704 38.97 32.24 -12.04
C LEU A 704 39.41 31.34 -13.20
N ILE A 705 38.47 30.72 -13.92
CA ILE A 705 38.77 29.89 -15.10
C ILE A 705 39.37 30.73 -16.23
N ALA A 706 38.87 31.95 -16.46
CA ALA A 706 39.38 32.83 -17.51
C ALA A 706 40.78 33.39 -17.22
N THR A 707 41.12 33.60 -15.94
CA THR A 707 42.39 34.21 -15.51
C THR A 707 43.51 33.19 -15.30
N HIS A 708 43.19 31.90 -15.12
CA HIS A 708 44.15 30.84 -14.85
C HIS A 708 43.99 29.63 -15.80
N PRO A 709 44.15 29.79 -17.13
CA PRO A 709 44.23 28.64 -18.02
C PRO A 709 45.46 27.80 -17.61
N SER A 710 45.25 26.52 -17.29
CA SER A 710 46.26 25.64 -16.71
C SER A 710 47.54 25.64 -17.55
N SER A 711 48.65 26.12 -16.99
CA SER A 711 49.93 26.34 -17.70
C SER A 711 50.85 25.10 -17.72
N VAL A 712 50.33 23.89 -17.52
CA VAL A 712 51.12 22.65 -17.50
C VAL A 712 50.63 21.69 -18.58
N PRO A 713 51.40 21.45 -19.66
CA PRO A 713 51.08 20.41 -20.64
C PRO A 713 51.08 19.04 -19.96
N ALA A 714 50.14 18.18 -20.32
CA ALA A 714 50.16 16.77 -19.90
C ALA A 714 51.48 16.11 -20.37
N SER A 715 52.15 15.39 -19.48
CA SER A 715 53.32 14.58 -19.86
C SER A 715 52.88 13.49 -20.85
N PRO A 716 53.66 13.17 -21.91
CA PRO A 716 53.32 12.10 -22.87
C PRO A 716 53.13 10.72 -22.23
N ASP A 717 53.67 10.52 -21.02
CA ASP A 717 53.54 9.29 -20.22
C ASP A 717 52.29 9.26 -19.32
N ASP A 718 51.58 10.40 -19.17
CA ASP A 718 50.37 10.49 -18.36
C ASP A 718 49.15 10.09 -19.20
N ARG A 719 49.12 8.82 -19.64
CA ARG A 719 47.91 8.19 -20.20
C ARG A 719 46.86 7.91 -19.13
N ARG A 720 46.57 8.90 -18.27
CA ARG A 720 45.43 8.84 -17.38
C ARG A 720 44.18 8.97 -18.23
N VAL A 721 43.37 7.91 -18.22
CA VAL A 721 41.99 7.93 -18.71
C VAL A 721 41.31 9.18 -18.15
N PRO A 722 40.62 10.01 -18.94
CA PRO A 722 39.89 11.17 -18.42
C PRO A 722 38.99 10.73 -17.27
N SER A 723 39.34 11.16 -16.07
CA SER A 723 38.63 10.83 -14.83
C SER A 723 37.39 11.72 -14.75
N THR A 724 36.26 11.21 -15.21
CA THR A 724 34.93 11.83 -15.01
C THR A 724 34.33 11.46 -13.65
N ALA A 725 35.16 10.92 -12.75
CA ALA A 725 34.77 10.35 -11.48
C ALA A 725 34.48 11.43 -10.44
N THR A 726 33.23 11.85 -10.30
CA THR A 726 32.77 12.27 -8.97
C THR A 726 32.86 11.02 -8.09
N ALA A 727 33.81 11.02 -7.16
CA ALA A 727 33.93 9.95 -6.18
C ALA A 727 33.07 10.34 -4.97
N VAL A 728 32.12 9.48 -4.63
CA VAL A 728 31.41 9.58 -3.35
C VAL A 728 32.16 8.67 -2.39
N VAL A 729 32.81 9.26 -1.39
CA VAL A 729 33.55 8.52 -0.37
C VAL A 729 32.65 8.37 0.84
N ILE A 730 32.38 7.12 1.21
CA ILE A 730 31.74 6.78 2.49
C ILE A 730 32.86 6.43 3.45
N GLY A 731 33.11 7.28 4.44
CA GLY A 731 34.09 7.03 5.50
C GLY A 731 33.40 6.69 6.81
N THR A 732 33.91 5.71 7.55
CA THR A 732 33.62 5.56 8.98
C THR A 732 34.68 6.35 9.74
N SER A 733 34.33 7.53 10.25
CA SER A 733 35.16 8.43 11.09
C SER A 733 36.47 8.94 10.47
N ALA A 734 36.55 10.25 10.22
CA ALA A 734 37.82 10.96 10.01
C ALA A 734 37.91 12.16 10.97
N ALA A 735 38.68 12.01 12.05
CA ALA A 735 39.12 13.11 12.90
C ALA A 735 40.56 13.57 12.57
N ASP A 736 41.28 12.88 11.68
CA ASP A 736 42.61 13.27 11.22
C ASP A 736 42.68 13.12 9.71
N GLY A 737 43.29 14.08 9.02
CA GLY A 737 43.34 14.24 7.56
C GLY A 737 44.08 13.14 6.76
N GLY A 738 44.07 11.90 7.23
CA GLY A 738 44.40 10.69 6.47
C GLY A 738 43.14 10.02 5.91
N ARG A 739 43.34 9.19 4.87
CA ARG A 739 42.27 8.35 4.30
C ARG A 739 41.68 7.46 5.42
N PRO A 740 40.36 7.49 5.71
CA PRO A 740 39.80 6.68 6.78
C PRO A 740 39.95 5.19 6.46
N ASP A 741 40.43 4.41 7.43
CA ASP A 741 40.39 2.95 7.35
C ASP A 741 38.91 2.51 7.19
N GLY A 742 38.62 1.77 6.12
CA GLY A 742 37.26 1.35 5.77
C GLY A 742 36.51 2.25 4.77
N ALA A 743 37.15 3.29 4.22
CA ALA A 743 36.55 4.12 3.17
C ALA A 743 36.24 3.32 1.89
N ALA A 744 34.97 3.27 1.48
CA ALA A 744 34.58 2.70 0.20
C ALA A 744 34.45 3.81 -0.85
N ASP A 745 35.33 3.79 -1.85
CA ASP A 745 35.27 4.72 -2.99
C ASP A 745 34.19 4.25 -3.98
N LEU A 746 33.09 5.01 -4.09
CA LEU A 746 32.09 4.81 -5.12
C LEU A 746 32.28 5.81 -6.25
N THR A 747 32.65 5.31 -7.42
CA THR A 747 32.88 6.12 -8.61
C THR A 747 31.67 6.05 -9.55
N LEU A 748 31.15 7.21 -9.94
CA LEU A 748 29.99 7.33 -10.83
C LEU A 748 30.19 6.68 -12.22
N LEU A 749 31.43 6.66 -12.73
CA LEU A 749 31.72 6.29 -14.12
C LEU A 749 32.98 5.41 -14.24
N PRO A 750 32.87 4.09 -14.09
CA PRO A 750 33.89 3.17 -14.61
C PRO A 750 33.89 3.22 -16.15
N ALA A 751 35.05 3.04 -16.78
CA ALA A 751 35.15 2.98 -18.24
C ALA A 751 34.18 1.92 -18.82
N GLY A 752 33.37 2.29 -19.83
CA GLY A 752 32.51 1.37 -20.58
C GLY A 752 31.01 1.35 -20.21
N ARG A 753 30.53 2.16 -19.25
CA ARG A 753 29.10 2.25 -18.89
C ARG A 753 28.42 3.52 -19.41
N THR A 754 27.10 3.45 -19.67
CA THR A 754 26.30 4.65 -19.99
C THR A 754 26.14 5.54 -18.75
N ALA A 755 26.00 6.85 -18.96
CA ALA A 755 25.90 7.83 -17.87
C ALA A 755 24.74 7.55 -16.91
N VAL A 756 23.56 7.19 -17.45
CA VAL A 756 22.36 6.86 -16.67
C VAL A 756 22.59 5.59 -15.84
N ARG A 757 23.27 4.58 -16.40
CA ARG A 757 23.63 3.36 -15.67
C ARG A 757 24.59 3.66 -14.52
N GLY A 758 25.60 4.50 -14.75
CA GLY A 758 26.55 4.93 -13.71
C GLY A 758 25.88 5.61 -12.51
N VAL A 759 24.94 6.54 -12.76
CA VAL A 759 24.13 7.16 -11.70
C VAL A 759 23.29 6.12 -10.96
N THR A 760 22.65 5.20 -11.70
CA THR A 760 21.80 4.14 -11.11
C THR A 760 22.60 3.22 -10.20
N ASP A 761 23.78 2.79 -10.64
CA ASP A 761 24.67 1.92 -9.86
C ASP A 761 25.20 2.64 -8.60
N LEU A 762 25.53 3.93 -8.70
CA LEU A 762 25.93 4.73 -7.53
C LEU A 762 24.79 4.83 -6.52
N LEU A 763 23.60 5.26 -6.94
CA LEU A 763 22.43 5.39 -6.05
C LEU A 763 22.07 4.04 -5.43
N THR A 764 22.18 2.95 -6.18
CA THR A 764 22.04 1.59 -5.67
C THR A 764 23.06 1.29 -4.60
N ALA A 765 24.34 1.55 -4.85
CA ALA A 765 25.42 1.29 -3.90
C ALA A 765 25.32 2.14 -2.62
N LEU A 766 24.81 3.37 -2.72
CA LEU A 766 24.50 4.24 -1.58
C LEU A 766 23.31 3.69 -0.78
N HIS A 767 22.23 3.32 -1.47
CA HIS A 767 21.06 2.71 -0.86
C HIS A 767 21.40 1.41 -0.10
N MET A 768 22.26 0.58 -0.67
CA MET A 768 22.74 -0.66 -0.04
C MET A 768 23.62 -0.42 1.19
N ARG A 769 24.18 0.77 1.35
CA ARG A 769 24.96 1.19 2.54
C ARG A 769 24.13 1.97 3.57
N GLY A 770 22.81 2.05 3.37
CA GLY A 770 21.89 2.71 4.30
C GLY A 770 21.69 4.20 4.06
N VAL A 771 22.25 4.77 2.98
CA VAL A 771 21.94 6.16 2.58
C VAL A 771 20.49 6.22 2.06
N THR A 772 19.73 7.19 2.55
CA THR A 772 18.36 7.43 2.07
C THR A 772 18.40 8.01 0.66
N VAL A 773 17.75 7.34 -0.29
CA VAL A 773 17.65 7.77 -1.68
C VAL A 773 16.19 8.05 -2.01
N ASN A 774 15.90 9.24 -2.52
CA ASN A 774 14.61 9.61 -3.08
C ASN A 774 14.46 9.05 -4.50
N TRP A 775 14.02 7.80 -4.57
CA TRP A 775 13.77 7.11 -5.84
C TRP A 775 12.59 7.68 -6.64
N GLN A 776 11.66 8.37 -5.99
CA GLN A 776 10.58 9.08 -6.69
C GLN A 776 11.14 10.21 -7.57
N ALA A 777 12.10 10.98 -7.05
CA ALA A 777 12.80 12.00 -7.83
C ALA A 777 13.57 11.37 -9.00
N PHE A 778 14.24 10.23 -8.77
CA PHE A 778 14.92 9.47 -9.83
C PHE A 778 13.95 9.04 -10.95
N LEU A 779 12.75 8.56 -10.60
CA LEU A 779 11.74 8.08 -11.57
C LEU A 779 10.85 9.19 -12.15
N THR A 780 11.06 10.44 -11.74
CA THR A 780 10.30 11.58 -12.28
C THR A 780 10.57 11.75 -13.78
N GLY A 781 9.51 12.03 -14.55
CA GLY A 781 9.60 12.21 -16.01
C GLY A 781 9.55 10.91 -16.84
N THR A 782 9.49 9.74 -16.20
CA THR A 782 9.39 8.44 -16.89
C THR A 782 8.00 8.09 -17.40
N GLY A 783 6.97 8.77 -16.91
CA GLY A 783 5.57 8.40 -17.12
C GLY A 783 5.15 7.12 -16.40
N ALA A 784 6.01 6.55 -15.52
CA ALA A 784 5.67 5.39 -14.72
C ALA A 784 4.54 5.70 -13.74
N ARG A 785 3.65 4.73 -13.57
CA ARG A 785 2.49 4.81 -12.68
C ARG A 785 2.50 3.70 -11.65
N ARG A 786 1.70 3.86 -10.60
CA ARG A 786 1.48 2.79 -9.61
C ARG A 786 0.69 1.66 -10.26
N VAL A 787 1.08 0.44 -9.94
CA VAL A 787 0.38 -0.79 -10.33
C VAL A 787 0.15 -1.67 -9.11
N ASP A 788 -0.86 -2.52 -9.17
CA ASP A 788 -1.10 -3.52 -8.12
C ASP A 788 0.10 -4.47 -8.07
N LEU A 789 0.70 -4.64 -6.89
CA LEU A 789 1.81 -5.56 -6.63
C LEU A 789 1.56 -6.34 -5.34
N PRO A 790 2.13 -7.54 -5.18
CA PRO A 790 2.05 -8.28 -3.92
C PRO A 790 2.53 -7.48 -2.71
N THR A 791 1.94 -7.81 -1.56
CA THR A 791 2.30 -7.25 -0.25
C THR A 791 3.46 -8.02 0.39
N TYR A 792 3.91 -7.55 1.56
CA TYR A 792 4.99 -8.15 2.34
C TYR A 792 4.81 -9.65 2.60
N ALA A 793 5.87 -10.42 2.33
CA ALA A 793 5.97 -11.85 2.58
C ALA A 793 6.28 -12.16 4.06
N PHE A 794 5.26 -12.06 4.92
CA PHE A 794 5.36 -12.42 6.35
C PHE A 794 5.86 -13.85 6.56
N GLN A 795 6.81 -14.02 7.48
CA GLN A 795 7.41 -15.30 7.87
C GLN A 795 6.58 -15.95 8.97
N ARG A 796 5.37 -16.39 8.58
CA ARG A 796 4.38 -16.85 9.53
C ARG A 796 4.77 -18.17 10.20
N ARG A 797 4.64 -18.21 11.52
CA ARG A 797 4.79 -19.40 12.37
C ARG A 797 3.54 -19.58 13.20
N ARG A 798 3.28 -20.81 13.62
CA ARG A 798 2.07 -21.17 14.36
C ARG A 798 2.15 -20.73 15.82
N PHE A 799 1.15 -19.97 16.27
CA PHE A 799 0.91 -19.53 17.64
C PHE A 799 -0.56 -19.80 18.02
N TRP A 800 -0.78 -20.83 18.82
CA TRP A 800 -2.11 -21.20 19.33
C TRP A 800 -1.99 -21.75 20.75
N LEU A 801 -2.87 -21.31 21.65
CA LEU A 801 -2.94 -21.83 23.01
C LEU A 801 -3.42 -23.29 22.99
N GLU A 802 -2.55 -24.21 23.41
CA GLU A 802 -2.86 -25.62 23.55
C GLU A 802 -3.05 -25.98 25.02
N ALA A 803 -4.09 -26.76 25.32
CA ALA A 803 -4.23 -27.35 26.63
C ALA A 803 -3.03 -28.28 26.86
N SER A 804 -2.21 -28.00 27.87
CA SER A 804 -1.12 -28.91 28.24
C SER A 804 -1.74 -30.28 28.50
N ALA A 805 -1.29 -31.31 27.78
CA ALA A 805 -1.58 -32.68 28.14
C ALA A 805 -1.07 -32.84 29.57
N ALA A 806 -2.00 -32.83 30.55
CA ALA A 806 -1.67 -33.09 31.93
C ALA A 806 -0.77 -34.32 31.93
N ARG A 807 0.47 -34.17 32.41
CA ARG A 807 1.31 -35.34 32.68
C ARG A 807 0.45 -36.24 33.55
N LYS A 808 -0.04 -37.33 32.96
CA LYS A 808 -0.62 -38.45 33.69
C LYS A 808 0.54 -39.00 34.52
N ASN A 809 0.71 -38.45 35.71
CA ASN A 809 1.44 -39.10 36.79
C ASN A 809 0.43 -39.88 37.61
#